data_AF-H1S8W7-F1
#
_entry.id   AF-H1S8W7-F1
#
_cell.length_a   1.000
_cell.length_b   1.000
_cell.length_c   1.000
_cell.angle_alpha   90.00
_cell.angle_beta   90.00
_cell.angle_gamma   90.00
#
_symmetry.space_group_name_H-M   'P 1'
#
loop_
_entity.id
_entity.type
_entity.pdbx_description
1 polymer ?
#
loop_
_entity_poly.entity_id
_entity_poly.type
_entity_poly.pdbx_seq_one_letter_code
_entity_poly.pdbx_strand_id
1 'polypeptide(L)'
;MASDQWNLHDPAIPGNAKGAINAVNAWSSSKGDGIVIAIVDNGVSTTHPDLQGKVLPGYSFITRTGRGTNTLPPAVGAQCANPAQQNGSGPLMVYHGTSMAGIATAATNNGIGIAGVAPNASILPVKVMDECQASSFDVADAIRWAAGSSVPGVPANQNPARVISLSLGAAGVSKCDAATQAAIADASARGAVVVVAAGNESGAVTTPATCNGAIAVAGLTYAGALGSYSNFGPAIAVAAPGGGGSIAQADPVYGWSLGTIGATSYGNDGAPIYNSGGIGTSNAVPQVAGVAALMLALRPTLTPAAVRQLLRKSARAFVDPSCSTWICGTGMLDAFGAVTLTAQAVVPTASASAPKSVNTGTTVALDGSQSSSANVSYAWSQLSGPKVTLLNANAAVASFTPTVAGDYQFGLTVTDNASGLSAGTSVLLSATVPASTNSGSSSSGGGGGGGAFSLFEAVLLLAGGLLAFVGRRRIGAYAFTALATPSGLFGAGPNSAAWMWVFWHGGFPFFVILAVATRSLSSADLIKSKNVSLWTWGLVGGPVAIGVALCGVAIHGGLPSALNAAGNAGAYEKNATALAIWSLNVAAIAFVLLAGRLRAVLDIWLSIALLACLIDTSLNLLSATTFSVGWYLARVFSMFAPGVMVCVLVWEVTVLYRRLFAVHATLLQTSVRDALTDLYNRSYFSGQFGKEFDRAKRANLPKRANLPLSLVMIDVDHFKLYNDTLGHLKGDACLVRVAAALAGVVQRPTDFVCRYGGEEFVIVLPETDLRGAAEVAARALQTVTRLNLEAPAAVGYITVSAGCATLQRERFADELVDAADIALYKAKGAGRNRVHLSGTV
;
A
#
# COMPACT_ATOMS: atom_id res chain seq x y z
N MET A 1 -6.03 -39.52 -7.91
CA MET A 1 -6.50 -38.21 -7.38
C MET A 1 -5.39 -37.48 -6.63
N ALA A 2 -4.85 -37.97 -5.51
CA ALA A 2 -3.69 -37.33 -4.87
C ALA A 2 -2.44 -37.26 -5.79
N SER A 3 -2.24 -38.26 -6.66
CA SER A 3 -1.22 -38.25 -7.74
C SER A 3 -1.41 -37.16 -8.78
N ASP A 4 -2.62 -36.59 -8.86
CA ASP A 4 -3.04 -35.64 -9.90
C ASP A 4 -2.95 -34.20 -9.37
N GLN A 5 -2.73 -34.01 -8.06
CA GLN A 5 -2.45 -32.73 -7.41
C GLN A 5 -1.02 -32.27 -7.65
N TRP A 6 -0.71 -31.96 -8.91
CA TRP A 6 0.60 -31.48 -9.38
C TRP A 6 1.20 -30.39 -8.47
N ASN A 7 0.33 -29.55 -7.89
CA ASN A 7 0.71 -28.40 -7.08
C ASN A 7 1.40 -28.77 -5.76
N LEU A 8 1.24 -29.99 -5.25
CA LEU A 8 1.82 -30.42 -3.97
C LEU A 8 3.23 -31.03 -4.10
N HIS A 9 3.62 -31.44 -5.30
CA HIS A 9 4.84 -32.21 -5.53
C HIS A 9 6.12 -31.36 -5.49
N ASP A 10 7.25 -32.06 -5.46
CA ASP A 10 8.57 -31.45 -5.54
C ASP A 10 8.86 -30.95 -6.99
N PRO A 11 9.00 -29.63 -7.21
CA PRO A 11 9.26 -29.06 -8.54
C PRO A 11 10.69 -29.35 -9.06
N ALA A 12 11.59 -29.82 -8.21
CA ALA A 12 12.96 -30.19 -8.59
C ALA A 12 13.03 -31.54 -9.32
N ILE A 13 12.06 -32.43 -9.08
CA ILE A 13 11.99 -33.73 -9.76
C ILE A 13 11.63 -33.50 -11.24
N PRO A 14 12.41 -34.03 -12.21
CA PRO A 14 12.09 -33.95 -13.63
C PRO A 14 10.70 -34.51 -13.94
N GLY A 15 9.91 -33.78 -14.73
CA GLY A 15 8.52 -34.14 -15.08
C GLY A 15 7.46 -33.47 -14.20
N ASN A 16 7.80 -33.07 -12.97
CA ASN A 16 6.87 -32.35 -12.09
C ASN A 16 6.69 -30.89 -12.52
N ALA A 17 5.52 -30.34 -12.17
CA ALA A 17 5.16 -28.96 -12.40
C ALA A 17 6.14 -27.97 -11.76
N LYS A 18 6.54 -26.95 -12.50
CA LYS A 18 7.48 -25.93 -11.99
C LYS A 18 6.82 -24.97 -11.01
N GLY A 19 5.50 -24.76 -11.13
CA GLY A 19 4.70 -23.99 -10.20
C GLY A 19 4.45 -24.66 -8.85
N ALA A 20 4.76 -25.96 -8.68
CA ALA A 20 4.43 -26.72 -7.47
C ALA A 20 5.11 -26.18 -6.20
N ILE A 21 4.49 -26.42 -5.04
CA ILE A 21 4.89 -25.79 -3.77
C ILE A 21 5.75 -26.69 -2.89
N ASN A 22 6.10 -27.90 -3.32
CA ASN A 22 6.95 -28.81 -2.55
C ASN A 22 6.36 -29.18 -1.16
N ALA A 23 5.04 -29.39 -1.08
CA ALA A 23 4.35 -29.71 0.17
C ALA A 23 4.65 -31.13 0.68
N VAL A 24 4.82 -32.11 -0.23
CA VAL A 24 5.09 -33.51 0.14
C VAL A 24 6.36 -33.63 0.98
N ASN A 25 7.43 -32.94 0.60
CA ASN A 25 8.67 -32.93 1.38
C ASN A 25 8.50 -32.18 2.72
N ALA A 26 7.66 -31.15 2.78
CA ALA A 26 7.38 -30.41 4.02
C ALA A 26 6.69 -31.27 5.08
N TRP A 27 5.87 -32.25 4.70
CA TRP A 27 5.18 -33.16 5.62
C TRP A 27 6.10 -34.07 6.45
N SER A 28 7.37 -34.20 6.06
CA SER A 28 8.40 -34.84 6.89
C SER A 28 8.71 -34.06 8.17
N SER A 29 8.49 -32.73 8.14
CA SER A 29 8.82 -31.82 9.23
C SER A 29 7.60 -31.34 10.01
N SER A 30 6.48 -31.10 9.33
CA SER A 30 5.24 -30.62 9.96
C SER A 30 4.04 -30.94 9.09
N LYS A 31 2.90 -31.25 9.73
CA LYS A 31 1.61 -31.49 9.05
C LYS A 31 0.51 -30.49 9.46
N GLY A 32 0.87 -29.47 10.23
CA GLY A 32 -0.08 -28.46 10.71
C GLY A 32 -0.82 -28.83 12.00
N ASP A 33 -0.24 -29.73 12.79
CA ASP A 33 -0.82 -30.24 14.04
C ASP A 33 -1.20 -29.11 15.02
N GLY A 34 -2.43 -29.18 15.55
CA GLY A 34 -2.93 -28.23 16.56
C GLY A 34 -3.22 -26.82 16.04
N ILE A 35 -3.09 -26.57 14.73
CA ILE A 35 -3.38 -25.27 14.13
C ILE A 35 -4.81 -25.22 13.61
N VAL A 36 -5.52 -24.15 13.97
CA VAL A 36 -6.84 -23.82 13.44
C VAL A 36 -6.69 -22.82 12.30
N ILE A 37 -7.24 -23.16 11.13
CA ILE A 37 -7.35 -22.29 9.96
C ILE A 37 -8.80 -21.84 9.81
N ALA A 38 -9.04 -20.53 9.94
CA ALA A 38 -10.33 -19.95 9.61
C ALA A 38 -10.50 -19.81 8.11
N ILE A 39 -11.57 -20.37 7.57
CA ILE A 39 -11.96 -20.22 6.17
C ILE A 39 -13.08 -19.18 6.14
N VAL A 40 -12.71 -17.94 5.81
CA VAL A 40 -13.64 -16.80 5.71
C VAL A 40 -14.17 -16.75 4.28
N ASP A 41 -15.33 -17.34 4.05
CA ASP A 41 -15.84 -17.64 2.71
C ASP A 41 -17.37 -17.81 2.71
N ASN A 42 -17.92 -18.53 1.73
CA ASN A 42 -19.34 -18.82 1.60
C ASN A 42 -19.83 -20.02 2.43
N GLY A 43 -18.98 -20.60 3.29
CA GLY A 43 -19.29 -21.76 4.14
C GLY A 43 -18.45 -22.99 3.83
N VAL A 44 -18.45 -23.99 4.73
CA VAL A 44 -17.69 -25.24 4.57
C VAL A 44 -18.59 -26.43 4.90
N SER A 45 -18.54 -27.47 4.04
CA SER A 45 -19.26 -28.72 4.27
C SER A 45 -18.71 -29.49 5.45
N THR A 46 -19.55 -29.72 6.46
CA THR A 46 -19.24 -30.56 7.63
C THR A 46 -19.41 -32.05 7.35
N THR A 47 -20.10 -32.41 6.27
CA THR A 47 -20.41 -33.80 5.90
C THR A 47 -19.52 -34.36 4.80
N HIS A 48 -18.61 -33.54 4.25
CA HIS A 48 -17.68 -34.00 3.23
C HIS A 48 -16.72 -35.06 3.81
N PRO A 49 -16.62 -36.28 3.24
CA PRO A 49 -15.82 -37.36 3.80
C PRO A 49 -14.35 -37.00 4.02
N ASP A 50 -13.78 -36.19 3.12
CA ASP A 50 -12.38 -35.75 3.21
C ASP A 50 -12.11 -34.62 4.23
N LEU A 51 -13.17 -34.03 4.80
CA LEU A 51 -13.11 -33.00 5.83
C LEU A 51 -13.67 -33.50 7.17
N GLN A 52 -14.09 -34.77 7.24
CA GLN A 52 -14.75 -35.34 8.39
C GLN A 52 -13.85 -35.27 9.63
N GLY A 53 -14.40 -34.80 10.75
CA GLY A 53 -13.67 -34.66 12.01
C GLY A 53 -12.71 -33.46 12.07
N LYS A 54 -12.63 -32.64 11.02
CA LYS A 54 -11.75 -31.45 10.97
C LYS A 54 -12.48 -30.14 11.19
N VAL A 55 -13.77 -30.08 10.88
CA VAL A 55 -14.58 -28.85 10.93
C VAL A 55 -15.04 -28.58 12.36
N LEU A 56 -14.61 -27.45 12.91
CA LEU A 56 -14.96 -26.95 14.23
C LEU A 56 -16.27 -26.12 14.19
N PRO A 57 -16.91 -25.86 15.34
CA PRO A 57 -18.01 -24.90 15.43
C PRO A 57 -17.55 -23.50 14.97
N GLY A 58 -18.26 -22.96 13.97
CA GLY A 58 -17.99 -21.67 13.34
C GLY A 58 -19.12 -20.66 13.55
N TYR A 59 -19.24 -19.68 12.65
CA TYR A 59 -20.30 -18.66 12.73
C TYR A 59 -20.64 -18.03 11.37
N SER A 60 -21.87 -17.53 11.23
CA SER A 60 -22.31 -16.76 10.06
C SER A 60 -22.42 -15.28 10.39
N PHE A 61 -21.64 -14.45 9.69
CA PHE A 61 -21.58 -13.00 9.85
C PHE A 61 -22.48 -12.24 8.89
N ILE A 62 -23.21 -12.94 8.01
CA ILE A 62 -24.05 -12.31 6.98
C ILE A 62 -25.16 -11.50 7.64
N THR A 63 -25.08 -10.18 7.57
CA THR A 63 -26.07 -9.27 8.16
C THR A 63 -27.37 -9.21 7.36
N ARG A 64 -27.28 -9.27 6.02
CA ARG A 64 -28.43 -9.18 5.10
C ARG A 64 -29.50 -10.25 5.32
N THR A 65 -29.10 -11.44 5.76
CA THR A 65 -30.00 -12.56 6.09
C THR A 65 -30.27 -12.68 7.60
N GLY A 66 -29.80 -11.70 8.38
CA GLY A 66 -29.73 -11.73 9.84
C GLY A 66 -28.48 -12.49 10.30
N ARG A 67 -27.57 -11.83 11.03
CA ARG A 67 -26.37 -12.50 11.60
C ARG A 67 -26.81 -13.79 12.29
N GLY A 68 -26.26 -14.91 11.85
CA GLY A 68 -26.84 -16.23 12.15
C GLY A 68 -26.82 -16.54 13.64
N THR A 69 -27.87 -17.18 14.15
CA THR A 69 -27.93 -17.79 15.50
C THR A 69 -27.21 -19.14 15.58
N ASN A 70 -26.59 -19.60 14.49
CA ASN A 70 -26.11 -20.98 14.32
C ASN A 70 -24.57 -21.07 14.41
N THR A 71 -24.09 -21.93 15.31
CA THR A 71 -22.65 -22.24 15.53
C THR A 71 -22.05 -23.18 14.48
N LEU A 72 -22.82 -23.58 13.48
CA LEU A 72 -22.37 -24.33 12.29
C LEU A 72 -23.04 -23.70 11.07
N PRO A 73 -22.39 -22.73 10.41
CA PRO A 73 -22.99 -22.06 9.27
C PRO A 73 -23.20 -23.04 8.11
N PRO A 74 -24.32 -22.97 7.39
CA PRO A 74 -24.57 -23.83 6.24
C PRO A 74 -23.44 -23.75 5.20
N ALA A 75 -23.04 -24.90 4.69
CA ALA A 75 -21.97 -25.06 3.71
C ALA A 75 -22.30 -24.52 2.31
N VAL A 76 -23.58 -24.32 2.04
CA VAL A 76 -24.13 -23.99 0.73
C VAL A 76 -24.22 -22.47 0.61
N GLY A 77 -23.59 -21.92 -0.43
CA GLY A 77 -23.89 -20.57 -0.92
C GLY A 77 -25.15 -20.59 -1.78
N ALA A 78 -26.02 -19.59 -1.63
CA ALA A 78 -27.06 -19.28 -2.60
C ALA A 78 -26.44 -18.91 -3.97
N GLN A 79 -27.17 -19.19 -5.05
CA GLN A 79 -26.76 -18.72 -6.36
C GLN A 79 -26.81 -17.20 -6.42
N CYS A 80 -25.83 -16.63 -7.13
CA CYS A 80 -25.77 -15.18 -7.32
C CYS A 80 -27.04 -14.70 -8.03
N ALA A 81 -27.79 -13.81 -7.38
CA ALA A 81 -29.10 -13.34 -7.86
C ALA A 81 -29.01 -12.64 -9.22
N ASN A 82 -27.84 -12.10 -9.59
CA ASN A 82 -27.60 -11.42 -10.85
C ASN A 82 -26.38 -12.00 -11.60
N PRO A 83 -26.51 -12.41 -12.88
CA PRO A 83 -25.39 -12.80 -13.73
C PRO A 83 -24.29 -11.74 -13.89
N ALA A 84 -24.63 -10.45 -13.84
CA ALA A 84 -23.65 -9.36 -13.91
C ALA A 84 -22.73 -9.29 -12.68
N GLN A 85 -23.17 -9.84 -11.53
CA GLN A 85 -22.36 -9.95 -10.32
C GLN A 85 -21.38 -11.12 -10.38
N GLN A 86 -21.41 -11.93 -11.44
CA GLN A 86 -20.55 -13.09 -11.58
C GLN A 86 -19.19 -12.76 -12.22
N ASN A 87 -18.94 -11.54 -12.73
CA ASN A 87 -17.68 -11.17 -13.41
C ASN A 87 -17.21 -12.22 -14.46
N GLY A 88 -18.15 -12.86 -15.16
CA GLY A 88 -17.86 -13.93 -16.13
C GLY A 88 -17.64 -15.34 -15.55
N SER A 89 -17.72 -15.50 -14.22
CA SER A 89 -17.77 -16.80 -13.54
C SER A 89 -19.13 -17.45 -13.81
N GLY A 90 -19.19 -18.74 -14.13
CA GLY A 90 -20.47 -19.45 -14.27
C GLY A 90 -21.30 -19.45 -12.96
N PRO A 91 -22.53 -19.99 -12.98
CA PRO A 91 -23.46 -20.07 -11.82
C PRO A 91 -23.02 -21.06 -10.71
N LEU A 92 -21.71 -21.21 -10.49
CA LEU A 92 -21.04 -22.40 -9.93
C LEU A 92 -20.43 -22.22 -8.52
N MET A 93 -20.61 -21.07 -7.88
CA MET A 93 -19.95 -20.74 -6.59
C MET A 93 -20.75 -21.21 -5.36
N VAL A 94 -21.34 -22.40 -5.40
CA VAL A 94 -22.18 -22.91 -4.30
C VAL A 94 -21.30 -23.46 -3.14
N TYR A 95 -20.09 -23.95 -3.42
CA TYR A 95 -19.22 -24.61 -2.44
C TYR A 95 -17.78 -24.10 -2.46
N HIS A 96 -17.59 -22.81 -2.77
CA HIS A 96 -16.27 -22.20 -2.87
C HIS A 96 -15.43 -22.41 -1.59
N GLY A 97 -15.97 -22.10 -0.41
CA GLY A 97 -15.29 -22.29 0.86
C GLY A 97 -14.97 -23.75 1.20
N THR A 98 -15.80 -24.71 0.78
CA THR A 98 -15.49 -26.15 0.92
C THR A 98 -14.28 -26.55 0.08
N SER A 99 -14.17 -26.00 -1.14
CA SER A 99 -13.00 -26.17 -1.99
C SER A 99 -11.74 -25.61 -1.33
N MET A 100 -11.82 -24.38 -0.81
CA MET A 100 -10.70 -23.72 -0.14
C MET A 100 -10.25 -24.51 1.10
N ALA A 101 -11.20 -25.00 1.90
CA ALA A 101 -10.93 -25.85 3.04
C ALA A 101 -10.25 -27.17 2.65
N GLY A 102 -10.67 -27.79 1.54
CA GLY A 102 -10.05 -28.98 0.98
C GLY A 102 -8.59 -28.76 0.59
N ILE A 103 -8.30 -27.74 -0.21
CA ILE A 103 -6.92 -27.39 -0.61
C ILE A 103 -6.04 -27.14 0.61
N ALA A 104 -6.56 -26.46 1.63
CA ALA A 104 -5.81 -26.15 2.84
C ALA A 104 -5.58 -27.39 3.73
N THR A 105 -6.59 -28.25 3.92
CA THR A 105 -6.65 -29.16 5.08
C THR A 105 -7.27 -30.54 4.86
N ALA A 106 -7.62 -30.92 3.61
CA ALA A 106 -8.17 -32.25 3.32
C ALA A 106 -7.34 -33.37 3.96
N ALA A 107 -8.04 -34.38 4.47
CA ALA A 107 -7.44 -35.50 5.20
C ALA A 107 -6.56 -36.35 4.26
N THR A 108 -5.25 -36.29 4.46
CA THR A 108 -4.30 -37.04 3.63
C THR A 108 -4.08 -38.46 4.15
N ASN A 109 -3.90 -39.44 3.24
CA ASN A 109 -3.69 -40.87 3.52
C ASN A 109 -4.90 -41.62 4.13
N ASN A 110 -6.12 -41.12 3.92
CA ASN A 110 -7.37 -41.80 4.28
C ASN A 110 -7.91 -42.74 3.17
N GLY A 111 -7.22 -42.83 2.03
CA GLY A 111 -7.64 -43.64 0.87
C GLY A 111 -8.77 -43.04 0.03
N ILE A 112 -9.13 -41.78 0.27
CA ILE A 112 -10.26 -41.09 -0.37
C ILE A 112 -9.74 -39.76 -0.95
N GLY A 113 -10.25 -39.35 -2.11
CA GLY A 113 -10.18 -37.95 -2.53
C GLY A 113 -8.78 -37.36 -2.76
N ILE A 114 -8.55 -36.21 -2.11
CA ILE A 114 -7.38 -35.34 -2.30
C ILE A 114 -6.59 -35.20 -1.00
N ALA A 115 -5.43 -34.53 -1.08
CA ALA A 115 -4.61 -34.14 0.05
C ALA A 115 -4.67 -32.63 0.29
N GLY A 116 -4.73 -32.22 1.54
CA GLY A 116 -4.57 -30.82 1.95
C GLY A 116 -3.12 -30.46 2.21
N VAL A 117 -2.76 -29.18 2.06
CA VAL A 117 -1.39 -28.71 2.36
C VAL A 117 -1.01 -28.90 3.84
N ALA A 118 -1.94 -28.65 4.77
CA ALA A 118 -1.80 -28.86 6.20
C ALA A 118 -2.78 -29.94 6.69
N PRO A 119 -2.47 -31.23 6.44
CA PRO A 119 -3.43 -32.31 6.59
C PRO A 119 -3.82 -32.63 8.03
N ASN A 120 -3.15 -32.07 9.05
CA ASN A 120 -3.50 -32.25 10.47
C ASN A 120 -4.13 -30.99 11.09
N ALA A 121 -4.28 -29.90 10.33
CA ALA A 121 -4.96 -28.70 10.80
C ALA A 121 -6.48 -28.89 10.90
N SER A 122 -7.11 -28.10 11.77
CA SER A 122 -8.56 -28.00 11.93
C SER A 122 -9.12 -26.78 11.19
N ILE A 123 -10.40 -26.86 10.82
CA ILE A 123 -11.08 -25.84 10.01
C ILE A 123 -12.05 -25.09 10.91
N LEU A 124 -11.95 -23.76 10.96
CA LEU A 124 -12.98 -22.89 11.53
C LEU A 124 -13.79 -22.26 10.38
N PRO A 125 -15.04 -22.70 10.13
CA PRO A 125 -15.85 -22.15 9.06
C PRO A 125 -16.43 -20.78 9.47
N VAL A 126 -16.07 -19.73 8.74
CA VAL A 126 -16.56 -18.37 9.01
C VAL A 126 -17.27 -17.85 7.76
N LYS A 127 -18.60 -17.86 7.81
CA LYS A 127 -19.41 -17.58 6.63
C LYS A 127 -19.72 -16.08 6.54
N VAL A 128 -19.35 -15.45 5.43
CA VAL A 128 -19.51 -14.00 5.19
C VAL A 128 -20.31 -13.69 3.92
N MET A 129 -20.64 -14.71 3.13
CA MET A 129 -21.46 -14.54 1.93
C MET A 129 -22.36 -15.76 1.70
N ASP A 130 -23.60 -15.48 1.30
CA ASP A 130 -24.50 -16.50 0.74
C ASP A 130 -24.45 -16.43 -0.79
N GLU A 131 -24.35 -15.25 -1.38
CA GLU A 131 -24.26 -15.04 -2.85
C GLU A 131 -22.85 -14.55 -3.24
N CYS A 132 -22.65 -14.06 -4.48
CA CYS A 132 -21.39 -13.47 -4.96
C CYS A 132 -20.96 -12.17 -4.24
N GLN A 133 -21.53 -11.82 -3.08
CA GLN A 133 -21.28 -10.56 -2.40
C GLN A 133 -21.13 -10.75 -0.88
N ALA A 134 -20.12 -10.08 -0.32
CA ALA A 134 -19.93 -9.90 1.11
C ALA A 134 -19.85 -8.41 1.44
N SER A 135 -20.43 -8.02 2.57
CA SER A 135 -20.21 -6.70 3.15
C SER A 135 -18.80 -6.62 3.74
N SER A 136 -18.07 -5.51 3.51
CA SER A 136 -16.76 -5.29 4.14
C SER A 136 -16.85 -5.23 5.67
N PHE A 137 -18.00 -4.83 6.22
CA PHE A 137 -18.24 -4.84 7.67
C PHE A 137 -18.36 -6.27 8.21
N ASP A 138 -19.06 -7.15 7.48
CA ASP A 138 -19.21 -8.56 7.87
C ASP A 138 -17.86 -9.29 7.77
N VAL A 139 -17.07 -8.98 6.72
CA VAL A 139 -15.70 -9.47 6.58
C VAL A 139 -14.81 -8.97 7.72
N ALA A 140 -14.89 -7.69 8.09
CA ALA A 140 -14.09 -7.13 9.19
C ALA A 140 -14.44 -7.77 10.55
N ASP A 141 -15.72 -7.96 10.85
CA ASP A 141 -16.16 -8.62 12.08
C ASP A 141 -15.81 -10.12 12.08
N ALA A 142 -15.92 -10.79 10.94
CA ALA A 142 -15.47 -12.17 10.76
C ALA A 142 -13.97 -12.32 11.03
N ILE A 143 -13.12 -11.42 10.53
CA ILE A 143 -11.67 -11.43 10.79
C ILE A 143 -11.39 -11.29 12.29
N ARG A 144 -12.05 -10.34 12.96
CA ARG A 144 -11.89 -10.13 14.42
C ARG A 144 -12.28 -11.39 15.19
N TRP A 145 -13.47 -11.91 14.93
CA TRP A 145 -13.99 -13.08 15.64
C TRP A 145 -13.17 -14.34 15.37
N ALA A 146 -12.74 -14.56 14.14
CA ALA A 146 -11.86 -15.65 13.76
C ALA A 146 -10.54 -15.60 14.56
N ALA A 147 -9.98 -14.42 14.79
CA ALA A 147 -8.79 -14.23 15.63
C ALA A 147 -9.05 -14.30 17.15
N GLY A 148 -10.30 -14.45 17.59
CA GLY A 148 -10.69 -14.51 19.00
C GLY A 148 -11.03 -13.16 19.65
N SER A 149 -11.22 -12.10 18.88
CA SER A 149 -11.79 -10.84 19.38
C SER A 149 -13.30 -10.98 19.64
N SER A 150 -13.78 -10.27 20.66
CA SER A 150 -15.21 -10.14 20.91
C SER A 150 -15.86 -9.26 19.85
N VAL A 151 -16.96 -9.73 19.26
CA VAL A 151 -17.82 -8.94 18.38
C VAL A 151 -19.17 -8.73 19.07
N PRO A 152 -19.68 -7.49 19.17
CA PRO A 152 -20.97 -7.23 19.82
C PRO A 152 -22.11 -8.07 19.23
N GLY A 153 -22.91 -8.69 20.11
CA GLY A 153 -24.03 -9.54 19.70
C GLY A 153 -23.63 -10.92 19.15
N VAL A 154 -22.35 -11.30 19.19
CA VAL A 154 -21.84 -12.59 18.70
C VAL A 154 -21.20 -13.36 19.86
N PRO A 155 -21.49 -14.68 20.04
CA PRO A 155 -20.85 -15.50 21.06
C PRO A 155 -19.32 -15.52 20.94
N ALA A 156 -18.62 -15.65 22.06
CA ALA A 156 -17.16 -15.72 22.06
C ALA A 156 -16.66 -16.97 21.31
N ASN A 157 -15.69 -16.79 20.40
CA ASN A 157 -15.06 -17.87 19.67
C ASN A 157 -14.25 -18.77 20.62
N GLN A 158 -14.63 -20.04 20.73
CA GLN A 158 -13.91 -21.04 21.53
C GLN A 158 -12.67 -21.59 20.82
N ASN A 159 -12.56 -21.39 19.51
CA ASN A 159 -11.52 -21.95 18.66
C ASN A 159 -10.83 -20.84 17.84
N PRO A 160 -10.11 -19.89 18.47
CA PRO A 160 -9.45 -18.81 17.75
C PRO A 160 -8.43 -19.36 16.76
N ALA A 161 -8.49 -18.87 15.52
CA ALA A 161 -7.64 -19.29 14.43
C ALA A 161 -6.27 -18.60 14.48
N ARG A 162 -5.21 -19.38 14.20
CA ARG A 162 -3.85 -18.83 14.00
C ARG A 162 -3.59 -18.44 12.55
N VAL A 163 -4.40 -18.92 11.62
CA VAL A 163 -4.37 -18.56 10.21
C VAL A 163 -5.78 -18.24 9.75
N ILE A 164 -5.97 -17.13 9.06
CA ILE A 164 -7.24 -16.70 8.46
C ILE A 164 -7.04 -16.65 6.96
N SER A 165 -7.79 -17.47 6.24
CA SER A 165 -7.78 -17.60 4.78
C SER A 165 -8.97 -16.84 4.21
N LEU A 166 -8.69 -15.80 3.42
CA LEU A 166 -9.69 -14.98 2.72
C LEU A 166 -9.51 -15.12 1.20
N SER A 167 -10.22 -16.08 0.62
CA SER A 167 -10.28 -16.27 -0.84
C SER A 167 -11.37 -15.39 -1.47
N LEU A 168 -11.39 -14.11 -1.10
CA LEU A 168 -12.36 -13.12 -1.54
C LEU A 168 -11.68 -11.75 -1.71
N GLY A 169 -12.31 -10.87 -2.49
CA GLY A 169 -11.80 -9.51 -2.75
C GLY A 169 -12.88 -8.61 -3.34
N ALA A 170 -12.61 -7.31 -3.39
CA ALA A 170 -13.49 -6.33 -4.00
C ALA A 170 -12.94 -5.91 -5.37
N ALA A 171 -13.52 -6.48 -6.44
CA ALA A 171 -13.10 -6.23 -7.81
C ALA A 171 -13.01 -4.72 -8.12
N GLY A 172 -11.88 -4.29 -8.69
CA GLY A 172 -11.63 -2.88 -9.06
C GLY A 172 -11.37 -1.92 -7.89
N VAL A 173 -11.39 -2.38 -6.63
CA VAL A 173 -11.16 -1.53 -5.46
C VAL A 173 -9.74 -1.76 -4.92
N SER A 174 -8.85 -0.79 -5.11
CA SER A 174 -7.45 -0.90 -4.65
C SER A 174 -7.22 -0.39 -3.22
N LYS A 175 -8.09 0.50 -2.71
CA LYS A 175 -7.92 1.09 -1.38
C LYS A 175 -8.52 0.18 -0.30
N CYS A 176 -7.70 -0.20 0.68
CA CYS A 176 -8.18 -0.87 1.89
C CYS A 176 -9.07 0.07 2.71
N ASP A 177 -10.27 -0.39 3.07
CA ASP A 177 -11.16 0.35 3.94
C ASP A 177 -10.69 0.30 5.40
N ALA A 178 -11.08 1.31 6.19
CA ALA A 178 -10.59 1.46 7.55
C ALA A 178 -11.06 0.33 8.50
N ALA A 179 -12.27 -0.22 8.27
CA ALA A 179 -12.82 -1.27 9.13
C ALA A 179 -12.05 -2.58 8.94
N THR A 180 -11.80 -2.97 7.70
CA THR A 180 -11.00 -4.15 7.36
C THR A 180 -9.55 -3.97 7.75
N GLN A 181 -8.96 -2.79 7.55
CA GLN A 181 -7.59 -2.51 8.00
C GLN A 181 -7.44 -2.66 9.52
N ALA A 182 -8.39 -2.14 10.29
CA ALA A 182 -8.39 -2.25 11.74
C ALA A 182 -8.61 -3.70 12.20
N ALA A 183 -9.44 -4.47 11.49
CA ALA A 183 -9.66 -5.89 11.79
C ALA A 183 -8.40 -6.73 11.53
N ILE A 184 -7.68 -6.49 10.43
CA ILE A 184 -6.42 -7.18 10.13
C ILE A 184 -5.34 -6.83 11.16
N ALA A 185 -5.28 -5.57 11.59
CA ALA A 185 -4.36 -5.15 12.65
C ALA A 185 -4.68 -5.83 13.99
N ASP A 186 -5.95 -5.92 14.37
CA ASP A 186 -6.42 -6.63 15.58
C ASP A 186 -6.11 -8.13 15.51
N ALA A 187 -6.41 -8.78 14.39
CA ALA A 187 -6.06 -10.19 14.16
C ALA A 187 -4.54 -10.42 14.27
N SER A 188 -3.74 -9.52 13.68
CA SER A 188 -2.28 -9.60 13.75
C SER A 188 -1.75 -9.42 15.18
N ALA A 189 -2.34 -8.51 15.96
CA ALA A 189 -1.98 -8.29 17.37
C ALA A 189 -2.28 -9.51 18.25
N ARG A 190 -3.27 -10.32 17.86
CA ARG A 190 -3.60 -11.61 18.50
C ARG A 190 -2.78 -12.79 17.98
N GLY A 191 -1.85 -12.54 17.06
CA GLY A 191 -0.95 -13.56 16.51
C GLY A 191 -1.55 -14.39 15.39
N ALA A 192 -2.66 -13.94 14.77
CA ALA A 192 -3.27 -14.60 13.61
C ALA A 192 -2.68 -14.07 12.29
N VAL A 193 -2.32 -14.99 11.40
CA VAL A 193 -1.82 -14.69 10.04
C VAL A 193 -3.01 -14.51 9.10
N VAL A 194 -3.08 -13.40 8.37
CA VAL A 194 -4.17 -13.13 7.41
C VAL A 194 -3.66 -13.28 5.98
N VAL A 195 -4.16 -14.28 5.25
CA VAL A 195 -3.78 -14.60 3.86
C VAL A 195 -4.95 -14.25 2.93
N VAL A 196 -4.68 -13.50 1.87
CA VAL A 196 -5.72 -12.87 1.04
C VAL A 196 -5.43 -13.02 -0.46
N ALA A 197 -6.48 -13.24 -1.24
CA ALA A 197 -6.40 -13.33 -2.71
C ALA A 197 -6.07 -11.96 -3.33
N ALA A 198 -5.17 -11.93 -4.33
CA ALA A 198 -4.84 -10.68 -5.03
C ALA A 198 -5.97 -10.17 -5.95
N GLY A 199 -6.88 -11.06 -6.37
CA GLY A 199 -7.98 -10.79 -7.31
C GLY A 199 -7.74 -11.41 -8.70
N ASN A 200 -8.80 -11.45 -9.52
CA ASN A 200 -8.86 -12.23 -10.76
C ASN A 200 -9.24 -11.38 -11.99
N GLU A 201 -8.90 -10.09 -11.99
CA GLU A 201 -9.29 -9.12 -13.02
C GLU A 201 -8.17 -8.82 -14.03
N SER A 202 -7.06 -9.58 -14.00
CA SER A 202 -5.86 -9.30 -14.79
C SER A 202 -5.34 -7.86 -14.59
N GLY A 203 -5.54 -7.31 -13.39
CA GLY A 203 -5.33 -5.90 -13.07
C GLY A 203 -4.48 -5.67 -11.82
N ALA A 204 -4.61 -4.48 -11.23
CA ALA A 204 -3.93 -4.16 -9.99
C ALA A 204 -4.54 -4.93 -8.79
N VAL A 205 -3.70 -5.31 -7.83
CA VAL A 205 -4.14 -5.95 -6.57
C VAL A 205 -5.29 -5.17 -5.92
N THR A 206 -6.33 -5.90 -5.48
CA THR A 206 -7.53 -5.34 -4.86
C THR A 206 -7.56 -5.53 -3.34
N THR A 207 -8.42 -4.78 -2.65
CA THR A 207 -8.68 -4.97 -1.21
C THR A 207 -9.43 -6.29 -0.97
N PRO A 208 -9.15 -7.06 0.10
CA PRO A 208 -8.28 -6.74 1.23
C PRO A 208 -6.79 -7.08 1.07
N ALA A 209 -6.34 -7.56 -0.10
CA ALA A 209 -4.93 -7.89 -0.31
C ALA A 209 -4.02 -6.66 -0.28
N THR A 210 -4.54 -5.46 -0.53
CA THR A 210 -3.79 -4.20 -0.37
C THR A 210 -3.68 -3.71 1.08
N CYS A 211 -4.37 -4.33 2.03
CA CYS A 211 -4.33 -3.93 3.44
C CYS A 211 -2.98 -4.25 4.09
N ASN A 212 -2.50 -3.35 4.94
CA ASN A 212 -1.27 -3.57 5.72
C ASN A 212 -1.46 -4.75 6.69
N GLY A 213 -0.47 -5.65 6.73
CA GLY A 213 -0.50 -6.86 7.55
C GLY A 213 -1.05 -8.09 6.82
N ALA A 214 -1.79 -7.92 5.72
CA ALA A 214 -2.20 -9.03 4.88
C ALA A 214 -1.02 -9.66 4.12
N ILE A 215 -1.14 -10.96 3.85
CA ILE A 215 -0.29 -11.71 2.92
C ILE A 215 -1.08 -11.87 1.63
N ALA A 216 -0.88 -10.95 0.68
CA ALA A 216 -1.50 -11.01 -0.64
C ALA A 216 -0.85 -12.07 -1.52
N VAL A 217 -1.67 -12.88 -2.20
CA VAL A 217 -1.24 -14.04 -2.98
C VAL A 217 -1.68 -13.96 -4.44
N ALA A 218 -0.73 -14.06 -5.37
CA ALA A 218 -0.99 -14.18 -6.82
C ALA A 218 -1.11 -15.64 -7.26
N GLY A 219 -1.80 -15.87 -8.39
CA GLY A 219 -2.08 -17.20 -8.93
C GLY A 219 -1.12 -17.59 -10.06
N LEU A 220 -0.48 -18.76 -9.92
CA LEU A 220 0.43 -19.33 -10.91
C LEU A 220 -0.16 -20.54 -11.64
N THR A 221 0.31 -20.78 -12.85
CA THR A 221 0.02 -21.98 -13.66
C THR A 221 0.94 -23.15 -13.31
N TYR A 222 0.68 -24.33 -13.88
CA TYR A 222 1.54 -25.52 -13.86
C TYR A 222 3.01 -25.19 -14.19
N ALA A 223 3.20 -24.33 -15.20
CA ALA A 223 4.52 -23.92 -15.67
C ALA A 223 5.21 -22.90 -14.76
N GLY A 224 4.53 -22.36 -13.75
CA GLY A 224 5.04 -21.28 -12.91
C GLY A 224 4.93 -19.89 -13.54
N ALA A 225 4.15 -19.75 -14.62
CA ALA A 225 3.78 -18.47 -15.20
C ALA A 225 2.64 -17.81 -14.41
N LEU A 226 2.52 -16.49 -14.46
CA LEU A 226 1.37 -15.77 -13.94
C LEU A 226 0.11 -16.22 -14.68
N GLY A 227 -0.91 -16.64 -13.93
CA GLY A 227 -2.21 -16.98 -14.53
C GLY A 227 -2.80 -15.77 -15.25
N SER A 228 -3.40 -15.98 -16.43
CA SER A 228 -3.92 -14.88 -17.27
C SER A 228 -4.96 -14.01 -16.56
N TYR A 229 -5.67 -14.56 -15.58
CA TYR A 229 -6.64 -13.89 -14.72
C TYR A 229 -6.01 -13.16 -13.52
N SER A 230 -4.81 -13.54 -13.07
CA SER A 230 -4.29 -13.11 -11.77
C SER A 230 -3.99 -11.61 -11.77
N ASN A 231 -4.44 -10.91 -10.74
CA ASN A 231 -3.97 -9.57 -10.47
C ASN A 231 -2.47 -9.56 -10.12
N PHE A 232 -1.85 -8.39 -10.31
CA PHE A 232 -0.43 -8.16 -10.12
C PHE A 232 -0.15 -6.82 -9.43
N GLY A 233 1.04 -6.69 -8.86
CA GLY A 233 1.53 -5.45 -8.28
C GLY A 233 2.24 -5.59 -6.94
N PRO A 234 2.76 -4.48 -6.41
CA PRO A 234 3.74 -4.48 -5.32
C PRO A 234 3.19 -4.90 -3.95
N ALA A 235 1.86 -5.01 -3.81
CA ALA A 235 1.23 -5.50 -2.59
C ALA A 235 1.37 -7.02 -2.41
N ILE A 236 1.58 -7.78 -3.50
CA ILE A 236 1.72 -9.24 -3.44
C ILE A 236 2.97 -9.63 -2.65
N ALA A 237 2.78 -10.54 -1.68
CA ALA A 237 3.87 -11.07 -0.88
C ALA A 237 4.58 -12.23 -1.60
N VAL A 238 3.80 -13.19 -2.11
CA VAL A 238 4.26 -14.44 -2.72
C VAL A 238 3.23 -14.89 -3.76
N ALA A 239 3.64 -15.68 -4.74
CA ALA A 239 2.73 -16.32 -5.70
C ALA A 239 2.65 -17.83 -5.47
N ALA A 240 1.47 -18.42 -5.65
CA ALA A 240 1.24 -19.84 -5.46
C ALA A 240 0.31 -20.39 -6.56
N PRO A 241 0.24 -21.72 -6.76
CA PRO A 241 -0.60 -22.33 -7.78
C PRO A 241 -2.06 -21.87 -7.71
N GLY A 242 -2.56 -21.26 -8.78
CA GLY A 242 -3.97 -20.92 -8.97
C GLY A 242 -4.62 -21.65 -10.15
N GLY A 243 -3.82 -22.32 -11.00
CA GLY A 243 -4.24 -23.00 -12.24
C GLY A 243 -4.30 -22.05 -13.44
N GLY A 244 -4.79 -22.54 -14.59
CA GLY A 244 -5.12 -21.71 -15.77
C GLY A 244 -4.06 -21.64 -16.88
N GLY A 245 -3.35 -22.73 -17.16
CA GLY A 245 -2.48 -22.91 -18.33
C GLY A 245 -3.19 -22.88 -19.69
N SER A 246 -2.43 -23.02 -20.79
CA SER A 246 -2.97 -22.98 -22.16
C SER A 246 -3.87 -24.19 -22.46
N ILE A 247 -4.81 -24.02 -23.40
CA ILE A 247 -5.83 -24.99 -23.82
C ILE A 247 -5.27 -26.38 -24.25
N ALA A 248 -3.96 -26.50 -24.43
CA ALA A 248 -3.28 -27.74 -24.82
C ALA A 248 -2.88 -28.64 -23.65
N GLN A 249 -2.90 -28.14 -22.39
CA GLN A 249 -2.53 -28.91 -21.21
C GLN A 249 -3.47 -28.56 -20.05
N ALA A 250 -4.29 -29.53 -19.59
CA ALA A 250 -5.21 -29.31 -18.49
C ALA A 250 -4.42 -28.95 -17.21
N ASP A 251 -4.56 -27.71 -16.75
CA ASP A 251 -3.90 -27.16 -15.57
C ASP A 251 -4.90 -26.68 -14.49
N PRO A 252 -5.69 -27.59 -13.91
CA PRO A 252 -6.51 -27.25 -12.76
C PRO A 252 -5.78 -27.51 -11.44
N VAL A 253 -6.06 -26.67 -10.45
CA VAL A 253 -5.78 -27.01 -9.05
C VAL A 253 -7.00 -27.74 -8.52
N TYR A 254 -6.81 -28.99 -8.09
CA TYR A 254 -7.91 -29.82 -7.62
C TYR A 254 -8.50 -29.28 -6.33
N GLY A 255 -9.82 -29.15 -6.33
CA GLY A 255 -10.64 -28.77 -5.18
C GLY A 255 -12.05 -29.36 -5.31
N TRP A 256 -13.02 -28.81 -4.58
CA TRP A 256 -14.42 -29.22 -4.68
C TRP A 256 -15.23 -28.15 -5.42
N SER A 257 -15.93 -28.48 -6.52
CA SER A 257 -16.79 -27.52 -7.22
C SER A 257 -17.99 -28.23 -7.85
N LEU A 258 -19.20 -27.76 -7.53
CA LEU A 258 -20.45 -28.32 -8.04
C LEU A 258 -20.96 -27.51 -9.23
N GLY A 259 -21.14 -28.22 -10.34
CA GLY A 259 -21.68 -27.76 -11.62
C GLY A 259 -23.14 -27.32 -11.62
N THR A 260 -23.92 -27.61 -10.56
CA THR A 260 -25.38 -27.41 -10.58
C THR A 260 -26.01 -27.42 -9.19
N ILE A 261 -27.10 -26.66 -9.04
CA ILE A 261 -27.89 -26.42 -7.82
C ILE A 261 -28.48 -27.72 -7.29
N GLY A 262 -28.35 -27.96 -5.97
CA GLY A 262 -29.28 -28.81 -5.23
C GLY A 262 -28.91 -30.28 -5.01
N ALA A 263 -27.72 -30.74 -5.41
CA ALA A 263 -27.27 -32.12 -5.13
C ALA A 263 -25.96 -32.13 -4.33
N THR A 264 -25.92 -32.91 -3.25
CA THR A 264 -24.71 -33.68 -2.94
C THR A 264 -24.49 -34.60 -4.12
N SER A 265 -23.79 -34.13 -5.16
CA SER A 265 -23.51 -35.00 -6.31
C SER A 265 -22.47 -36.00 -5.85
N TYR A 266 -22.96 -37.19 -5.57
CA TYR A 266 -22.17 -38.39 -5.60
C TYR A 266 -22.00 -38.80 -7.07
N GLY A 267 -20.88 -39.45 -7.43
CA GLY A 267 -20.75 -40.13 -8.72
C GLY A 267 -21.85 -41.17 -8.89
N ASN A 268 -21.91 -41.81 -10.07
CA ASN A 268 -22.87 -42.89 -10.34
C ASN A 268 -22.78 -44.06 -9.31
N ASP A 269 -21.72 -44.10 -8.52
CA ASP A 269 -21.39 -45.06 -7.47
C ASP A 269 -21.72 -44.60 -6.04
N GLY A 270 -22.22 -43.38 -5.83
CA GLY A 270 -22.46 -42.88 -4.47
C GLY A 270 -21.22 -42.28 -3.79
N ALA A 271 -20.15 -41.93 -4.50
CA ALA A 271 -18.93 -41.30 -3.94
C ALA A 271 -18.82 -39.77 -4.21
N PRO A 272 -18.32 -38.93 -3.28
CA PRO A 272 -18.23 -37.47 -3.48
C PRO A 272 -17.42 -37.10 -4.74
N ILE A 273 -17.91 -36.15 -5.56
CA ILE A 273 -17.24 -35.68 -6.78
C ILE A 273 -16.16 -34.60 -6.52
N TYR A 274 -14.90 -35.00 -6.61
CA TYR A 274 -13.76 -34.07 -6.63
C TYR A 274 -13.63 -33.42 -8.02
N ASN A 275 -13.57 -32.09 -8.10
CA ASN A 275 -13.58 -31.37 -9.38
C ASN A 275 -12.25 -30.66 -9.65
N SER A 276 -11.73 -30.88 -10.86
CA SER A 276 -10.51 -30.29 -11.40
C SER A 276 -10.83 -29.04 -12.24
N GLY A 277 -11.72 -28.14 -11.79
CA GLY A 277 -12.23 -27.02 -12.60
C GLY A 277 -11.92 -25.63 -12.07
N GLY A 278 -11.38 -25.50 -10.86
CA GLY A 278 -11.14 -24.20 -10.25
C GLY A 278 -9.88 -23.54 -10.82
N ILE A 279 -10.02 -22.32 -11.32
CA ILE A 279 -8.92 -21.43 -11.69
C ILE A 279 -9.13 -20.11 -10.94
N GLY A 280 -8.09 -19.61 -10.26
CA GLY A 280 -8.19 -18.33 -9.56
C GLY A 280 -7.16 -18.13 -8.46
N THR A 281 -6.92 -16.88 -8.08
CA THR A 281 -6.12 -16.52 -6.89
C THR A 281 -6.75 -17.10 -5.61
N SER A 282 -8.06 -17.36 -5.62
CA SER A 282 -8.76 -18.11 -4.58
C SER A 282 -8.13 -19.47 -4.30
N ASN A 283 -7.62 -20.19 -5.30
CA ASN A 283 -6.96 -21.49 -5.12
C ASN A 283 -5.53 -21.37 -4.58
N ALA A 284 -4.88 -20.23 -4.79
CA ALA A 284 -3.53 -19.95 -4.35
C ALA A 284 -3.47 -19.63 -2.84
N VAL A 285 -4.47 -18.91 -2.33
CA VAL A 285 -4.61 -18.52 -0.92
C VAL A 285 -4.58 -19.69 0.07
N PRO A 286 -5.42 -20.75 -0.05
CA PRO A 286 -5.45 -21.86 0.90
C PRO A 286 -4.15 -22.65 0.91
N GLN A 287 -3.36 -22.62 -0.16
CA GLN A 287 -2.01 -23.22 -0.18
C GLN A 287 -1.05 -22.42 0.70
N VAL A 288 -1.03 -21.09 0.57
CA VAL A 288 -0.22 -20.22 1.44
C VAL A 288 -0.70 -20.31 2.89
N ALA A 289 -2.01 -20.38 3.14
CA ALA A 289 -2.58 -20.58 4.47
C ALA A 289 -2.17 -21.92 5.08
N GLY A 290 -2.18 -23.00 4.29
CA GLY A 290 -1.68 -24.31 4.69
C GLY A 290 -0.20 -24.27 5.06
N VAL A 291 0.65 -23.67 4.22
CA VAL A 291 2.09 -23.52 4.54
C VAL A 291 2.31 -22.70 5.82
N ALA A 292 1.56 -21.62 6.01
CA ALA A 292 1.60 -20.85 7.26
C ALA A 292 1.23 -21.73 8.48
N ALA A 293 0.23 -22.61 8.35
CA ALA A 293 -0.12 -23.57 9.39
C ALA A 293 1.00 -24.59 9.65
N LEU A 294 1.69 -25.09 8.61
CA LEU A 294 2.86 -25.96 8.78
C LEU A 294 3.97 -25.27 9.60
N MET A 295 4.27 -24.01 9.27
CA MET A 295 5.27 -23.20 9.97
C MET A 295 4.88 -22.94 11.43
N LEU A 296 3.60 -22.62 11.67
CA LEU A 296 3.08 -22.31 13.01
C LEU A 296 2.98 -23.55 13.90
N ALA A 297 2.67 -24.73 13.35
CA ALA A 297 2.73 -25.99 14.09
C ALA A 297 4.16 -26.32 14.52
N LEU A 298 5.13 -26.04 13.65
CA LEU A 298 6.55 -26.24 13.95
C LEU A 298 7.07 -25.23 14.99
N ARG A 299 6.63 -23.96 14.90
CA ARG A 299 6.97 -22.90 15.85
C ARG A 299 5.78 -22.01 16.19
N PRO A 300 5.04 -22.34 17.27
CA PRO A 300 3.85 -21.59 17.67
C PRO A 300 4.12 -20.12 18.04
N THR A 301 5.35 -19.78 18.40
CA THR A 301 5.80 -18.44 18.80
C THR A 301 6.00 -17.48 17.64
N LEU A 302 5.92 -17.93 16.38
CA LEU A 302 6.04 -17.06 15.22
C LEU A 302 4.94 -15.99 15.22
N THR A 303 5.37 -14.73 15.02
CA THR A 303 4.45 -13.61 14.79
C THR A 303 3.95 -13.61 13.35
N PRO A 304 2.80 -12.99 13.04
CA PRO A 304 2.32 -12.88 11.67
C PRO A 304 3.32 -12.21 10.71
N ALA A 305 4.05 -11.22 11.20
CA ALA A 305 5.12 -10.57 10.45
C ALA A 305 6.28 -11.54 10.15
N ALA A 306 6.68 -12.37 11.11
CA ALA A 306 7.71 -13.40 10.94
C ALA A 306 7.30 -14.45 9.90
N VAL A 307 6.05 -14.93 9.97
CA VAL A 307 5.51 -15.86 8.96
C VAL A 307 5.58 -15.25 7.57
N ARG A 308 5.08 -14.01 7.40
CA ARG A 308 5.15 -13.30 6.11
C ARG A 308 6.59 -13.16 5.61
N GLN A 309 7.53 -12.84 6.50
CA GLN A 309 8.93 -12.67 6.14
C GLN A 309 9.58 -13.99 5.70
N LEU A 310 9.38 -15.06 6.47
CA LEU A 310 9.94 -16.37 6.18
C LEU A 310 9.37 -16.94 4.88
N LEU A 311 8.06 -16.82 4.64
CA LEU A 311 7.43 -17.18 3.36
C LEU A 311 8.08 -16.46 2.17
N ARG A 312 8.34 -15.16 2.31
CA ARG A 312 8.98 -14.36 1.26
C ARG A 312 10.43 -14.77 1.01
N LYS A 313 11.14 -15.17 2.06
CA LYS A 313 12.56 -15.56 2.03
C LYS A 313 12.75 -16.98 1.51
N SER A 314 11.83 -17.90 1.83
CA SER A 314 11.86 -19.27 1.34
C SER A 314 11.34 -19.40 -0.09
N ALA A 315 10.64 -18.39 -0.61
CA ALA A 315 10.08 -18.42 -1.95
C ALA A 315 11.16 -18.69 -3.02
N ARG A 316 10.87 -19.63 -3.92
CA ARG A 316 11.74 -19.98 -5.04
C ARG A 316 11.71 -18.87 -6.09
N ALA A 317 12.81 -18.71 -6.82
CA ALA A 317 12.87 -17.80 -7.95
C ALA A 317 11.81 -18.17 -9.01
N PHE A 318 11.24 -17.15 -9.67
CA PHE A 318 10.34 -17.37 -10.80
C PHE A 318 11.08 -18.02 -11.96
N VAL A 319 10.41 -18.96 -12.61
CA VAL A 319 10.92 -19.70 -13.77
C VAL A 319 10.38 -19.17 -15.10
N ASP A 320 9.42 -18.24 -15.05
CA ASP A 320 8.75 -17.66 -16.21
C ASP A 320 8.82 -16.12 -16.17
N PRO A 321 9.07 -15.45 -17.31
CA PRO A 321 9.24 -14.00 -17.38
C PRO A 321 7.97 -13.19 -17.10
N SER A 322 6.78 -13.81 -17.12
CA SER A 322 5.53 -13.14 -16.72
C SER A 322 5.53 -12.70 -15.26
N CYS A 323 6.40 -13.28 -14.42
CA CYS A 323 6.54 -12.91 -13.02
C CYS A 323 7.88 -12.22 -12.71
N SER A 324 7.79 -11.16 -11.93
CA SER A 324 8.93 -10.48 -11.31
C SER A 324 8.59 -10.10 -9.87
N THR A 325 9.59 -9.65 -9.11
CA THR A 325 9.39 -9.21 -7.72
C THR A 325 8.34 -8.10 -7.54
N TRP A 326 8.09 -7.31 -8.58
CA TRP A 326 7.06 -6.28 -8.57
C TRP A 326 5.69 -6.83 -8.99
N ILE A 327 5.64 -7.79 -9.92
CA ILE A 327 4.40 -8.32 -10.48
C ILE A 327 3.76 -9.35 -9.53
N CYS A 328 4.55 -10.33 -9.07
CA CYS A 328 4.06 -11.54 -8.41
C CYS A 328 4.56 -11.68 -6.96
N GLY A 329 5.12 -10.63 -6.37
CA GLY A 329 5.78 -10.71 -5.07
C GLY A 329 7.14 -11.41 -5.14
N THR A 330 7.71 -11.81 -4.01
CA THR A 330 9.16 -12.13 -3.94
C THR A 330 9.57 -13.43 -4.61
N GLY A 331 8.64 -14.33 -4.92
CA GLY A 331 8.91 -15.61 -5.55
C GLY A 331 7.69 -16.54 -5.57
N MET A 332 7.91 -17.77 -6.04
CA MET A 332 6.95 -18.87 -5.99
C MET A 332 6.99 -19.55 -4.62
N LEU A 333 5.82 -19.88 -4.07
CA LEU A 333 5.69 -20.55 -2.77
C LEU A 333 6.49 -21.86 -2.73
N ASP A 334 7.18 -22.08 -1.61
CA ASP A 334 7.90 -23.33 -1.32
C ASP A 334 7.69 -23.70 0.15
N ALA A 335 6.85 -24.72 0.36
CA ALA A 335 6.46 -25.24 1.64
C ALA A 335 7.66 -25.88 2.37
N PHE A 336 8.46 -26.68 1.68
CA PHE A 336 9.62 -27.34 2.27
C PHE A 336 10.70 -26.31 2.65
N GLY A 337 10.98 -25.36 1.76
CA GLY A 337 11.86 -24.23 2.07
C GLY A 337 11.37 -23.41 3.27
N ALA A 338 10.06 -23.16 3.35
CA ALA A 338 9.46 -22.39 4.45
C ALA A 338 9.59 -23.10 5.81
N VAL A 339 9.28 -24.39 5.88
CA VAL A 339 9.41 -25.15 7.14
C VAL A 339 10.89 -25.37 7.51
N THR A 340 11.78 -25.54 6.53
CA THR A 340 13.22 -25.66 6.77
C THR A 340 13.81 -24.39 7.35
N LEU A 341 13.52 -23.22 6.74
CA LEU A 341 13.94 -21.93 7.30
C LEU A 341 13.29 -21.66 8.66
N THR A 342 12.04 -22.11 8.86
CA THR A 342 11.37 -22.01 10.15
C THR A 342 12.07 -22.84 11.21
N ALA A 343 12.51 -24.07 10.91
CA ALA A 343 13.28 -24.90 11.83
C ALA A 343 14.64 -24.28 12.20
N GLN A 344 15.28 -23.63 11.23
CA GLN A 344 16.62 -23.05 11.38
C GLN A 344 16.63 -21.63 11.97
N ALA A 345 15.50 -20.93 12.00
CA ALA A 345 15.47 -19.57 12.51
C ALA A 345 15.93 -19.52 13.97
N VAL A 346 16.64 -18.47 14.36
CA VAL A 346 17.16 -18.32 15.73
C VAL A 346 16.33 -17.25 16.42
N VAL A 347 15.79 -17.57 17.60
CA VAL A 347 15.15 -16.56 18.44
C VAL A 347 16.26 -15.66 19.00
N PRO A 348 16.22 -14.33 18.77
CA PRO A 348 17.22 -13.43 19.34
C PRO A 348 17.14 -13.46 20.87
N THR A 349 18.23 -13.14 21.57
CA THR A 349 18.14 -12.88 23.01
C THR A 349 17.91 -11.40 23.26
N ALA A 350 16.92 -11.05 24.08
CA ALA A 350 16.67 -9.69 24.50
C ALA A 350 17.31 -9.44 25.86
N SER A 351 18.21 -8.47 25.95
CA SER A 351 18.86 -8.04 27.17
C SER A 351 18.62 -6.55 27.35
N ALA A 352 18.16 -6.14 28.53
CA ALA A 352 17.87 -4.76 28.84
C ALA A 352 18.47 -4.41 30.20
N SER A 353 19.17 -3.28 30.27
CA SER A 353 19.74 -2.76 31.50
C SER A 353 19.41 -1.28 31.69
N ALA A 354 19.19 -0.91 32.95
CA ALA A 354 18.95 0.46 33.38
C ALA A 354 19.49 0.63 34.82
N PRO A 355 19.82 1.86 35.26
CA PRO A 355 20.11 2.12 36.66
C PRO A 355 18.93 1.76 37.56
N LYS A 356 19.16 1.13 38.73
CA LYS A 356 18.07 0.72 39.64
C LYS A 356 17.36 1.89 40.33
N SER A 357 18.09 2.97 40.61
CA SER A 357 17.55 4.17 41.27
C SER A 357 18.13 5.41 40.61
N VAL A 358 17.27 6.39 40.32
CA VAL A 358 17.65 7.66 39.68
C VAL A 358 16.95 8.84 40.36
N ASN A 359 17.50 10.04 40.18
CA ASN A 359 16.84 11.26 40.63
C ASN A 359 15.91 11.81 39.54
N THR A 360 14.76 12.34 39.95
CA THR A 360 13.88 13.09 39.04
C THR A 360 14.65 14.24 38.36
N GLY A 361 14.43 14.44 37.07
CA GLY A 361 15.09 15.47 36.25
C GLY A 361 16.41 15.03 35.61
N THR A 362 16.93 13.83 35.93
CA THR A 362 18.15 13.29 35.29
C THR A 362 17.78 12.39 34.13
N THR A 363 18.38 12.59 32.95
CA THR A 363 18.16 11.72 31.79
C THR A 363 18.75 10.34 32.03
N VAL A 364 17.94 9.31 31.81
CA VAL A 364 18.28 7.90 31.99
C VAL A 364 18.35 7.22 30.63
N ALA A 365 19.39 6.41 30.43
CA ALA A 365 19.50 5.51 29.27
C ALA A 365 18.98 4.11 29.63
N LEU A 366 18.17 3.55 28.74
CA LEU A 366 17.75 2.17 28.70
C LEU A 366 18.61 1.47 27.64
N ASP A 367 19.51 0.59 28.08
CA ASP A 367 20.49 -0.04 27.20
C ASP A 367 20.12 -1.48 26.87
N GLY A 368 19.82 -1.71 25.60
CA GLY A 368 19.49 -3.00 25.01
C GLY A 368 20.62 -3.66 24.21
N SER A 369 21.81 -3.04 24.16
CA SER A 369 22.91 -3.39 23.25
C SER A 369 23.49 -4.80 23.46
N GLN A 370 23.28 -5.39 24.63
CA GLN A 370 23.70 -6.77 24.96
C GLN A 370 22.75 -7.84 24.40
N SER A 371 21.74 -7.44 23.61
CA SER A 371 20.84 -8.37 22.93
C SER A 371 21.56 -9.07 21.78
N SER A 372 21.42 -10.40 21.65
CA SER A 372 22.16 -11.18 20.65
C SER A 372 21.31 -11.64 19.46
N SER A 373 21.72 -11.20 18.26
CA SER A 373 21.60 -11.88 16.95
C SER A 373 22.43 -11.07 15.92
N ALA A 374 22.78 -11.64 14.77
CA ALA A 374 23.63 -11.03 13.75
C ALA A 374 23.08 -9.70 13.17
N ASN A 375 21.75 -9.52 13.17
CA ASN A 375 21.11 -8.30 12.68
C ASN A 375 19.74 -8.12 13.34
N VAL A 376 19.62 -7.19 14.28
CA VAL A 376 18.40 -6.98 15.08
C VAL A 376 17.81 -5.59 14.96
N SER A 377 16.50 -5.50 15.12
CA SER A 377 15.77 -4.25 15.36
C SER A 377 15.29 -4.19 16.81
N TYR A 378 15.23 -2.98 17.37
CA TYR A 378 14.83 -2.73 18.75
C TYR A 378 13.50 -1.99 18.79
N ALA A 379 12.68 -2.27 19.81
CA ALA A 379 11.46 -1.53 20.10
C ALA A 379 11.26 -1.42 21.62
N TRP A 380 11.40 -0.22 22.15
CA TRP A 380 11.16 0.12 23.55
C TRP A 380 9.74 0.65 23.74
N SER A 381 9.10 0.21 24.81
CA SER A 381 7.78 0.68 25.21
C SER A 381 7.70 0.86 26.71
N GLN A 382 6.92 1.84 27.17
CA GLN A 382 6.59 1.96 28.58
C GLN A 382 5.43 1.00 28.90
N LEU A 383 5.62 0.13 29.89
CA LEU A 383 4.62 -0.85 30.32
C LEU A 383 3.78 -0.30 31.48
N SER A 384 4.41 0.41 32.42
CA SER A 384 3.73 0.98 33.59
C SER A 384 4.49 2.20 34.16
N GLY A 385 3.87 2.87 35.14
CA GLY A 385 4.41 4.07 35.79
C GLY A 385 3.93 5.39 35.17
N PRO A 386 4.40 6.54 35.70
CA PRO A 386 4.04 7.86 35.17
C PRO A 386 4.44 7.99 33.69
N LYS A 387 3.57 8.54 32.83
CA LYS A 387 3.86 8.64 31.38
C LYS A 387 5.13 9.46 31.10
N VAL A 388 6.02 8.91 30.28
CA VAL A 388 7.22 9.60 29.79
C VAL A 388 7.32 9.54 28.27
N THR A 389 8.05 10.49 27.69
CA THR A 389 8.43 10.44 26.27
C THR A 389 9.74 9.67 26.14
N LEU A 390 9.71 8.54 25.45
CA LEU A 390 10.92 7.80 25.08
C LEU A 390 11.57 8.44 23.86
N LEU A 391 12.85 8.81 24.00
CA LEU A 391 13.71 9.21 22.90
C LEU A 391 14.44 7.98 22.36
N ASN A 392 14.57 7.88 21.04
CA ASN A 392 15.22 6.76 20.35
C ASN A 392 14.61 5.38 20.68
N ALA A 393 13.28 5.29 20.81
CA ALA A 393 12.59 4.05 21.17
C ALA A 393 12.87 2.85 20.22
N ASN A 394 13.34 3.09 18.99
CA ASN A 394 13.67 2.03 18.03
C ASN A 394 15.18 1.74 17.89
N ALA A 395 15.99 2.27 18.81
CA ALA A 395 17.44 2.05 18.84
C ALA A 395 17.84 1.09 19.97
N ALA A 396 19.08 0.59 19.92
CA ALA A 396 19.65 -0.23 20.98
C ALA A 396 19.62 0.50 22.34
N VAL A 397 19.85 1.81 22.32
CA VAL A 397 19.79 2.66 23.52
C VAL A 397 18.65 3.68 23.36
N ALA A 398 17.62 3.54 24.19
CA ALA A 398 16.57 4.53 24.35
C ALA A 398 16.86 5.40 25.58
N SER A 399 16.24 6.57 25.69
CA SER A 399 16.38 7.42 26.87
C SER A 399 15.11 8.17 27.23
N PHE A 400 14.99 8.55 28.50
CA PHE A 400 13.89 9.37 29.01
C PHE A 400 14.33 10.15 30.25
N THR A 401 13.51 11.12 30.67
CA THR A 401 13.76 11.90 31.89
C THR A 401 12.53 11.83 32.80
N PRO A 402 12.61 11.19 33.98
CA PRO A 402 11.50 11.12 34.92
C PRO A 402 11.29 12.48 35.58
N THR A 403 10.08 13.03 35.48
CA THR A 403 9.69 14.31 36.11
C THR A 403 8.95 14.11 37.44
N VAL A 404 8.53 12.89 37.74
CA VAL A 404 7.74 12.52 38.91
C VAL A 404 8.45 11.36 39.61
N ALA A 405 8.45 11.34 40.95
CA ALA A 405 8.96 10.21 41.70
C ALA A 405 8.02 9.00 41.59
N GLY A 406 8.57 7.80 41.50
CA GLY A 406 7.80 6.56 41.36
C GLY A 406 8.55 5.49 40.55
N ASP A 407 7.91 4.34 40.44
CA ASP A 407 8.44 3.20 39.69
C ASP A 407 8.01 3.25 38.21
N TYR A 408 8.97 3.01 37.33
CA TYR A 408 8.81 2.98 35.88
C TYR A 408 9.21 1.61 35.37
N GLN A 409 8.33 0.99 34.58
CA GLN A 409 8.64 -0.28 33.92
C GLN A 409 8.67 -0.08 32.40
N PHE A 410 9.76 -0.53 31.78
CA PHE A 410 9.93 -0.48 30.33
C PHE A 410 10.12 -1.88 29.76
N GLY A 411 9.49 -2.16 28.63
CA GLY A 411 9.66 -3.36 27.85
C GLY A 411 10.58 -3.11 26.66
N LEU A 412 11.51 -4.02 26.41
CA LEU A 412 12.31 -4.08 25.20
C LEU A 412 11.89 -5.30 24.39
N THR A 413 11.55 -5.10 23.12
CA THR A 413 11.39 -6.17 22.13
C THR A 413 12.53 -6.10 21.13
N VAL A 414 13.24 -7.21 20.94
CA VAL A 414 14.32 -7.37 19.96
C VAL A 414 13.86 -8.33 18.90
N THR A 415 13.97 -7.93 17.64
CA THR A 415 13.54 -8.74 16.49
C THR A 415 14.73 -9.05 15.61
N ASP A 416 14.95 -10.33 15.32
CA ASP A 416 15.94 -10.76 14.34
C ASP A 416 15.45 -10.37 12.94
N ASN A 417 16.19 -9.49 12.27
CA ASN A 417 15.80 -8.95 10.96
C ASN A 417 15.87 -9.99 9.84
N ALA A 418 16.45 -11.17 10.07
CA ALA A 418 16.55 -12.23 9.08
C ALA A 418 15.38 -13.23 9.12
N SER A 419 14.82 -13.49 10.30
CA SER A 419 13.73 -14.45 10.54
C SER A 419 12.42 -13.80 10.99
N GLY A 420 12.47 -12.57 11.50
CA GLY A 420 11.33 -11.87 12.10
C GLY A 420 10.93 -12.39 13.49
N LEU A 421 11.68 -13.35 14.05
CA LEU A 421 11.47 -13.82 15.42
C LEU A 421 11.87 -12.73 16.40
N SER A 422 11.08 -12.59 17.47
CA SER A 422 11.30 -11.57 18.49
C SER A 422 11.43 -12.19 19.87
N ALA A 423 12.23 -11.56 20.73
CA ALA A 423 12.27 -11.81 22.16
C ALA A 423 12.01 -10.51 22.91
N GLY A 424 11.33 -10.63 24.05
CA GLY A 424 11.01 -9.51 24.92
C GLY A 424 11.70 -9.64 26.28
N THR A 425 12.04 -8.50 26.88
CA THR A 425 12.45 -8.40 28.28
C THR A 425 11.90 -7.12 28.88
N SER A 426 11.93 -6.96 30.20
CA SER A 426 11.50 -5.73 30.86
C SER A 426 12.47 -5.32 31.96
N VAL A 427 12.55 -4.01 32.20
CA VAL A 427 13.36 -3.40 33.26
C VAL A 427 12.49 -2.50 34.13
N LEU A 428 12.78 -2.53 35.43
CA LEU A 428 12.14 -1.70 36.44
C LEU A 428 13.16 -0.69 36.98
N LEU A 429 12.74 0.56 37.14
CA LEU A 429 13.54 1.65 37.67
C LEU A 429 12.72 2.48 38.65
N SER A 430 13.31 2.88 39.77
CA SER A 430 12.70 3.78 40.75
C SER A 430 13.29 5.19 40.64
N ALA A 431 12.43 6.20 40.46
CA ALA A 431 12.83 7.60 40.49
C ALA A 431 12.50 8.24 41.86
N THR A 432 13.46 8.96 42.44
CA THR A 432 13.31 9.65 43.75
C THR A 432 13.59 11.15 43.62
N VAL A 433 13.03 11.94 44.52
CA VAL A 433 13.31 13.38 44.58
C VAL A 433 14.67 13.61 45.25
N PRO A 434 15.57 14.45 44.70
CA PRO A 434 16.85 14.73 45.35
C PRO A 434 16.66 15.28 46.77
N ALA A 435 17.40 14.75 47.75
CA ALA A 435 17.36 15.23 49.13
C ALA A 435 17.88 16.68 49.21
N SER A 436 17.08 17.59 49.78
CA SER A 436 17.50 18.97 50.03
C SER A 436 18.48 19.02 51.20
N THR A 437 19.77 19.20 50.93
CA THR A 437 20.75 19.55 51.96
C THR A 437 20.71 21.04 52.23
N ASN A 438 20.15 21.43 53.38
CA ASN A 438 20.34 22.76 53.96
C ASN A 438 21.71 22.84 54.65
N SER A 439 22.62 23.68 54.16
CA SER A 439 23.59 24.43 54.99
C SER A 439 24.53 25.33 54.16
N GLY A 440 24.61 26.61 54.57
CA GLY A 440 25.87 27.31 54.85
C GLY A 440 26.72 27.85 53.69
N SER A 441 26.85 29.18 53.65
CA SER A 441 27.74 30.01 52.82
C SER A 441 29.25 29.69 52.91
N SER A 442 29.99 29.74 51.79
CA SER A 442 31.12 30.67 51.54
C SER A 442 31.92 30.35 50.26
N SER A 443 32.07 31.39 49.42
CA SER A 443 33.16 31.75 48.48
C SER A 443 33.99 30.72 47.65
N SER A 444 34.08 31.11 46.36
CA SER A 444 35.21 31.04 45.42
C SER A 444 35.43 29.77 44.58
N GLY A 445 35.26 29.97 43.25
CA GLY A 445 36.28 29.57 42.28
C GLY A 445 36.02 28.30 41.45
N GLY A 446 35.54 28.50 40.22
CA GLY A 446 36.07 27.82 39.04
C GLY A 446 35.36 26.58 38.50
N GLY A 447 34.88 26.69 37.25
CA GLY A 447 35.06 25.64 36.24
C GLY A 447 33.86 24.78 35.84
N GLY A 448 33.43 24.94 34.58
CA GLY A 448 33.21 23.79 33.70
C GLY A 448 31.80 23.22 33.53
N GLY A 449 31.03 23.81 32.60
CA GLY A 449 30.48 23.15 31.40
C GLY A 449 29.54 21.92 31.50
N GLY A 450 28.35 22.07 30.89
CA GLY A 450 27.68 20.95 30.22
C GLY A 450 26.15 20.87 30.38
N GLY A 451 25.40 21.84 29.83
CA GLY A 451 23.94 21.82 29.80
C GLY A 451 23.37 22.00 28.39
N ALA A 452 22.63 20.99 27.95
CA ALA A 452 21.57 20.95 26.94
C ALA A 452 21.39 22.13 25.95
N PHE A 453 21.57 21.83 24.66
CA PHE A 453 21.16 22.66 23.51
C PHE A 453 19.66 22.97 23.55
N SER A 454 19.30 24.25 23.67
CA SER A 454 17.92 24.73 23.49
C SER A 454 17.76 25.43 22.15
N LEU A 455 16.52 25.44 21.61
CA LEU A 455 16.14 26.11 20.36
C LEU A 455 16.57 27.60 20.26
N PHE A 456 16.92 28.22 21.38
CA PHE A 456 17.45 29.58 21.44
C PHE A 456 18.89 29.69 20.89
N GLU A 457 19.69 28.62 20.98
CA GLU A 457 21.05 28.54 20.44
C GLU A 457 21.06 28.29 18.93
N ALA A 458 20.05 27.62 18.37
CA ALA A 458 19.91 27.44 16.91
C ALA A 458 19.62 28.76 16.18
N VAL A 459 18.86 29.67 16.82
CA VAL A 459 18.59 31.01 16.30
C VAL A 459 19.81 31.93 16.49
N LEU A 460 20.57 31.76 17.58
CA LEU A 460 21.86 32.45 17.78
C LEU A 460 22.99 31.89 16.89
N LEU A 461 22.88 30.66 16.37
CA LEU A 461 23.81 30.11 15.36
C LEU A 461 23.51 30.66 13.96
N LEU A 462 22.25 30.93 13.63
CA LEU A 462 21.87 31.63 12.39
C LEU A 462 22.17 33.14 12.47
N ALA A 463 21.92 33.78 13.61
CA ALA A 463 22.32 35.16 13.86
C ALA A 463 23.85 35.30 14.03
N GLY A 464 24.51 34.28 14.59
CA GLY A 464 25.96 34.16 14.72
C GLY A 464 26.66 33.89 13.39
N GLY A 465 26.00 33.20 12.45
CA GLY A 465 26.44 33.08 11.06
C GLY A 465 26.40 34.42 10.31
N LEU A 466 25.38 35.24 10.59
CA LEU A 466 25.23 36.59 9.99
C LEU A 466 26.14 37.62 10.68
N LEU A 467 26.38 37.52 12.00
CA LEU A 467 27.30 38.37 12.76
C LEU A 467 28.77 37.93 12.62
N ALA A 468 29.07 36.67 12.32
CA ALA A 468 30.40 36.20 11.91
C ALA A 468 30.80 36.75 10.53
N PHE A 469 29.84 37.17 9.71
CA PHE A 469 30.07 37.89 8.46
C PHE A 469 30.41 39.38 8.70
N VAL A 470 29.95 39.96 9.81
CA VAL A 470 30.19 41.39 10.15
C VAL A 470 31.38 41.58 11.11
N GLY A 471 31.71 40.58 11.93
CA GLY A 471 32.78 40.66 12.96
C GLY A 471 34.19 40.22 12.52
N ARG A 472 34.38 39.66 11.32
CA ARG A 472 35.69 39.20 10.83
C ARG A 472 36.31 40.14 9.81
N ARG A 473 36.49 41.41 10.18
CA ARG A 473 37.32 42.37 9.41
C ARG A 473 38.81 41.99 9.32
N ARG A 474 39.27 40.92 9.99
CA ARG A 474 40.66 40.44 9.87
C ARG A 474 40.87 39.33 8.83
N ILE A 475 39.86 38.54 8.46
CA ILE A 475 40.06 37.47 7.45
C ILE A 475 40.08 38.03 6.03
N GLY A 476 39.35 39.10 5.75
CA GLY A 476 39.48 39.84 4.48
C GLY A 476 40.86 40.46 4.31
N ALA A 477 41.51 40.87 5.41
CA ALA A 477 42.90 41.35 5.38
C ALA A 477 43.88 40.20 5.13
N TYR A 478 43.70 39.02 5.73
CA TYR A 478 44.58 37.86 5.48
C TYR A 478 44.41 37.23 4.08
N ALA A 479 43.20 37.22 3.52
CA ALA A 479 42.96 36.74 2.16
C ALA A 479 43.58 37.68 1.10
N PHE A 480 43.61 39.00 1.37
CA PHE A 480 44.28 39.96 0.50
C PHE A 480 45.79 40.08 0.75
N THR A 481 46.30 39.82 1.97
CA THR A 481 47.76 39.75 2.19
C THR A 481 48.37 38.44 1.70
N ALA A 482 47.61 37.35 1.60
CA ALA A 482 48.06 36.09 0.99
C ALA A 482 48.09 36.12 -0.55
N LEU A 483 47.50 37.14 -1.18
CA LEU A 483 47.76 37.49 -2.57
C LEU A 483 49.15 38.16 -2.76
N ALA A 484 49.85 38.48 -1.68
CA ALA A 484 51.19 39.09 -1.68
C ALA A 484 52.30 38.14 -1.22
N THR A 485 52.00 36.87 -0.91
CA THR A 485 53.05 35.85 -0.69
C THR A 485 53.53 35.32 -2.04
N PRO A 486 54.85 35.17 -2.29
CA PRO A 486 55.40 34.63 -3.54
C PRO A 486 54.86 33.25 -3.93
N SER A 487 54.24 32.53 -2.98
CA SER A 487 53.73 31.16 -3.07
C SER A 487 52.21 31.03 -2.93
N GLY A 488 51.43 32.11 -3.11
CA GLY A 488 49.96 32.04 -3.17
C GLY A 488 49.22 31.51 -1.93
N LEU A 489 47.89 31.41 -2.00
CA LEU A 489 47.04 30.86 -0.93
C LEU A 489 47.30 29.35 -0.76
N PHE A 490 47.49 28.85 0.46
CA PHE A 490 47.78 27.44 0.79
C PHE A 490 49.12 26.87 0.25
N GLY A 491 50.10 27.72 -0.07
CA GLY A 491 51.38 27.27 -0.64
C GLY A 491 51.29 26.86 -2.12
N ALA A 492 50.23 27.31 -2.80
CA ALA A 492 49.99 27.08 -4.21
C ALA A 492 51.09 27.70 -5.08
N GLY A 493 51.77 26.87 -5.87
CA GLY A 493 52.76 27.34 -6.83
C GLY A 493 52.16 28.29 -7.89
N PRO A 494 53.00 29.03 -8.64
CA PRO A 494 52.55 30.03 -9.61
C PRO A 494 51.64 29.47 -10.73
N ASN A 495 51.64 28.15 -10.94
CA ASN A 495 50.83 27.46 -11.96
C ASN A 495 49.52 26.87 -11.44
N SER A 496 49.29 26.85 -10.12
CA SER A 496 48.14 26.14 -9.52
C SER A 496 46.80 26.71 -9.96
N ALA A 497 46.68 28.04 -10.05
CA ALA A 497 45.45 28.71 -10.50
C ALA A 497 45.11 28.38 -11.96
N ALA A 498 46.12 28.26 -12.84
CA ALA A 498 45.93 27.89 -14.23
C ALA A 498 45.43 26.44 -14.37
N TRP A 499 45.98 25.51 -13.58
CA TRP A 499 45.52 24.12 -13.56
C TRP A 499 44.12 23.94 -12.96
N MET A 500 43.77 24.70 -11.93
CA MET A 500 42.39 24.72 -11.41
C MET A 500 41.40 25.21 -12.47
N TRP A 501 41.77 26.23 -13.25
CA TRP A 501 40.96 26.69 -14.38
C TRP A 501 40.81 25.60 -15.47
N VAL A 502 41.91 24.91 -15.80
CA VAL A 502 41.90 23.78 -16.75
C VAL A 502 40.97 22.66 -16.28
N PHE A 503 41.05 22.26 -15.00
CA PHE A 503 40.21 21.20 -14.46
C PHE A 503 38.73 21.56 -14.42
N TRP A 504 38.41 22.82 -14.08
CA TRP A 504 37.03 23.29 -14.05
C TRP A 504 36.40 23.33 -15.45
N HIS A 505 37.06 24.01 -16.39
CA HIS A 505 36.51 24.26 -17.73
C HIS A 505 36.71 23.10 -18.72
N GLY A 506 37.63 22.18 -18.43
CA GLY A 506 37.78 20.92 -19.16
C GLY A 506 36.93 19.79 -18.56
N GLY A 507 36.82 19.71 -17.23
CA GLY A 507 36.07 18.67 -16.53
C GLY A 507 34.56 18.77 -16.77
N PHE A 508 33.99 19.97 -16.67
CA PHE A 508 32.55 20.17 -16.87
C PHE A 508 32.03 19.66 -18.23
N PRO A 509 32.56 20.09 -19.40
CA PRO A 509 32.11 19.58 -20.69
C PRO A 509 32.39 18.09 -20.88
N PHE A 510 33.49 17.57 -20.33
CA PHE A 510 33.80 16.14 -20.37
C PHE A 510 32.74 15.30 -19.65
N PHE A 511 32.36 15.67 -18.43
CA PHE A 511 31.34 14.96 -17.67
C PHE A 511 29.95 15.07 -18.31
N VAL A 512 29.63 16.19 -18.95
CA VAL A 512 28.37 16.32 -19.72
C VAL A 512 28.36 15.37 -20.92
N ILE A 513 29.45 15.27 -21.68
CA ILE A 513 29.57 14.29 -22.78
C ILE A 513 29.37 12.87 -22.25
N LEU A 514 30.05 12.51 -21.15
CA LEU A 514 29.93 11.18 -20.55
C LEU A 514 28.50 10.89 -20.09
N ALA A 515 27.83 11.85 -19.47
CA ALA A 515 26.44 11.71 -19.01
C ALA A 515 25.46 11.52 -20.18
N VAL A 516 25.60 12.28 -21.26
CA VAL A 516 24.75 12.13 -22.44
C VAL A 516 25.06 10.83 -23.20
N ALA A 517 26.33 10.44 -23.28
CA ALA A 517 26.75 9.19 -23.92
C ALA A 517 26.19 7.97 -23.16
N THR A 518 26.36 7.91 -21.84
CA THR A 518 25.78 6.84 -21.00
C THR A 518 24.26 6.79 -21.09
N ARG A 519 23.58 7.94 -21.17
CA ARG A 519 22.13 8.00 -21.42
C ARG A 519 21.74 7.46 -22.81
N SER A 520 22.49 7.79 -23.85
CA SER A 520 22.23 7.28 -25.22
C SER A 520 22.49 5.78 -25.37
N LEU A 521 23.35 5.22 -24.51
CA LEU A 521 23.71 3.81 -24.49
C LEU A 521 22.82 2.98 -23.55
N SER A 522 22.04 3.61 -22.67
CA SER A 522 21.13 2.92 -21.77
C SER A 522 19.74 2.81 -22.39
N SER A 523 19.35 1.58 -22.71
CA SER A 523 17.95 1.23 -22.98
C SER A 523 17.09 1.59 -21.77
N ALA A 524 15.82 1.95 -22.02
CA ALA A 524 14.85 2.49 -21.05
C ALA A 524 14.43 1.49 -19.95
N ASP A 525 15.37 0.94 -19.20
CA ASP A 525 15.12 0.16 -18.01
C ASP A 525 15.02 1.08 -16.79
N LEU A 526 13.90 0.97 -16.08
CA LEU A 526 13.65 1.67 -14.84
C LEU A 526 14.69 1.24 -13.79
N ILE A 527 15.55 2.17 -13.38
CA ILE A 527 16.56 1.99 -12.35
C ILE A 527 15.88 1.49 -11.06
N LYS A 528 16.20 0.26 -10.63
CA LYS A 528 15.70 -0.35 -9.38
C LYS A 528 16.09 0.50 -8.16
N SER A 529 15.12 0.85 -7.30
CA SER A 529 15.32 1.76 -6.16
C SER A 529 16.36 1.30 -5.12
N LYS A 530 16.66 -0.01 -5.04
CA LYS A 530 17.64 -0.56 -4.08
C LYS A 530 19.09 -0.16 -4.35
N ASN A 531 19.44 0.20 -5.59
CA ASN A 531 20.81 0.61 -5.93
C ASN A 531 20.94 2.13 -6.07
N VAL A 532 19.87 2.90 -5.82
CA VAL A 532 19.90 4.34 -5.98
C VAL A 532 20.91 4.96 -5.02
N SER A 533 21.08 4.48 -3.78
CA SER A 533 22.07 5.10 -2.87
C SER A 533 23.51 4.92 -3.37
N LEU A 534 23.90 3.73 -3.84
CA LEU A 534 25.27 3.44 -4.30
C LEU A 534 25.58 4.14 -5.62
N TRP A 535 24.62 4.18 -6.55
CA TRP A 535 24.74 4.97 -7.77
C TRP A 535 24.69 6.47 -7.49
N THR A 536 23.94 6.95 -6.49
CA THR A 536 23.92 8.36 -6.11
C THR A 536 25.26 8.77 -5.48
N TRP A 537 25.85 7.92 -4.61
CA TRP A 537 27.20 8.13 -4.10
C TRP A 537 28.25 8.09 -5.21
N GLY A 538 28.11 7.21 -6.20
CA GLY A 538 29.02 7.16 -7.36
C GLY A 538 28.85 8.35 -8.32
N LEU A 539 27.62 8.73 -8.66
CA LEU A 539 27.30 9.77 -9.65
C LEU A 539 27.42 11.19 -9.08
N VAL A 540 27.17 11.38 -7.78
CA VAL A 540 27.29 12.69 -7.12
C VAL A 540 28.62 12.79 -6.35
N GLY A 541 28.96 11.76 -5.56
CA GLY A 541 30.18 11.76 -4.74
C GLY A 541 31.47 11.53 -5.54
N GLY A 542 31.42 10.71 -6.59
CA GLY A 542 32.57 10.41 -7.45
C GLY A 542 33.17 11.65 -8.13
N PRO A 543 32.39 12.46 -8.86
CA PRO A 543 32.90 13.68 -9.48
C PRO A 543 33.44 14.70 -8.46
N VAL A 544 32.82 14.81 -7.28
CA VAL A 544 33.29 15.70 -6.20
C VAL A 544 34.63 15.22 -5.65
N ALA A 545 34.79 13.92 -5.38
CA ALA A 545 36.04 13.34 -4.90
C ALA A 545 37.17 13.50 -5.93
N ILE A 546 36.88 13.29 -7.21
CA ILE A 546 37.83 13.53 -8.32
C ILE A 546 38.22 15.01 -8.38
N GLY A 547 37.25 15.93 -8.25
CA GLY A 547 37.52 17.37 -8.23
C GLY A 547 38.43 17.78 -7.08
N VAL A 548 38.18 17.29 -5.87
CA VAL A 548 39.01 17.55 -4.68
C VAL A 548 40.43 17.00 -4.87
N ALA A 549 40.56 15.78 -5.41
CA ALA A 549 41.86 15.17 -5.68
C ALA A 549 42.67 15.98 -6.73
N LEU A 550 42.04 16.41 -7.82
CA LEU A 550 42.66 17.24 -8.84
C LEU A 550 43.09 18.61 -8.29
N CYS A 551 42.27 19.24 -7.43
CA CYS A 551 42.66 20.46 -6.73
C CYS A 551 43.86 20.24 -5.79
N GLY A 552 43.92 19.13 -5.07
CA GLY A 552 45.07 18.76 -4.23
C GLY A 552 46.35 18.60 -5.04
N VAL A 553 46.27 17.94 -6.21
CA VAL A 553 47.40 17.81 -7.16
C VAL A 553 47.82 19.17 -7.72
N ALA A 554 46.87 20.06 -8.02
CA ALA A 554 47.19 21.41 -8.48
C ALA A 554 47.97 22.23 -7.45
N ILE A 555 47.67 22.05 -6.16
CA ILE A 555 48.31 22.79 -5.07
C ILE A 555 49.69 22.22 -4.73
N HIS A 556 49.84 20.88 -4.70
CA HIS A 556 51.04 20.23 -4.15
C HIS A 556 51.92 19.50 -5.17
N GLY A 557 51.47 19.29 -6.42
CA GLY A 557 52.09 18.38 -7.38
C GLY A 557 53.23 18.95 -8.24
N GLY A 558 53.65 20.21 -8.06
CA GLY A 558 54.76 20.79 -8.83
C GLY A 558 54.54 20.82 -10.34
N LEU A 559 53.32 21.13 -10.79
CA LEU A 559 52.92 21.00 -12.20
C LEU A 559 53.62 22.04 -13.12
N PRO A 560 53.95 21.65 -14.37
CA PRO A 560 54.49 22.56 -15.38
C PRO A 560 53.48 23.66 -15.74
N SER A 561 53.92 24.72 -16.41
CA SER A 561 53.04 25.83 -16.80
C SER A 561 51.95 25.35 -17.75
N ALA A 562 50.70 25.22 -17.26
CA ALA A 562 49.54 24.89 -18.07
C ALA A 562 49.29 25.90 -19.19
N LEU A 563 49.57 27.16 -18.86
CA LEU A 563 49.45 28.30 -19.75
C LEU A 563 50.83 28.97 -19.86
N ASN A 564 51.41 29.01 -21.06
CA ASN A 564 52.67 29.72 -21.30
C ASN A 564 52.45 31.22 -21.04
N ALA A 565 53.31 31.83 -20.22
CA ALA A 565 53.26 33.26 -19.96
C ALA A 565 53.63 34.02 -21.24
N ALA A 566 52.60 34.52 -21.93
CA ALA A 566 52.75 35.36 -23.08
C ALA A 566 53.15 36.77 -22.64
N GLY A 567 54.42 37.15 -22.84
CA GLY A 567 54.88 38.53 -22.63
C GLY A 567 54.27 39.56 -23.59
N ASN A 568 53.23 39.23 -24.38
CA ASN A 568 52.53 40.15 -25.28
C ASN A 568 51.05 39.78 -25.38
N ALA A 569 50.18 40.79 -25.37
CA ALA A 569 48.74 40.66 -25.60
C ALA A 569 48.49 39.96 -26.94
N GLY A 570 48.04 38.70 -26.89
CA GLY A 570 47.75 37.86 -28.06
C GLY A 570 48.25 36.41 -27.99
N ALA A 571 49.13 36.03 -27.05
CA ALA A 571 49.67 34.66 -27.04
C ALA A 571 48.86 33.60 -26.25
N TYR A 572 47.67 33.94 -25.73
CA TYR A 572 46.68 32.93 -25.29
C TYR A 572 45.98 32.23 -26.47
N GLU A 573 45.82 32.90 -27.62
CA GLU A 573 45.21 32.33 -28.84
C GLU A 573 46.05 31.20 -29.45
N LYS A 574 47.36 31.17 -29.17
CA LYS A 574 48.29 30.12 -29.65
C LYS A 574 48.61 29.07 -28.59
N ASN A 575 47.94 29.12 -27.45
CA ASN A 575 48.17 28.18 -26.36
C ASN A 575 47.36 26.89 -26.59
N ALA A 576 48.07 25.79 -26.83
CA ALA A 576 47.48 24.50 -27.16
C ALA A 576 46.47 24.02 -26.09
N THR A 577 46.74 24.26 -24.81
CA THR A 577 45.87 23.86 -23.69
C THR A 577 44.55 24.64 -23.70
N ALA A 578 44.63 25.95 -23.92
CA ALA A 578 43.46 26.83 -24.01
C ALA A 578 42.57 26.48 -25.21
N LEU A 579 43.17 26.25 -26.38
CA LEU A 579 42.47 25.84 -27.59
C LEU A 579 41.82 24.47 -27.43
N ALA A 580 42.47 23.53 -26.75
CA ALA A 580 41.90 22.21 -26.47
C ALA A 580 40.65 22.30 -25.60
N ILE A 581 40.67 23.11 -24.52
CA ILE A 581 39.51 23.30 -23.63
C ILE A 581 38.37 24.00 -24.37
N TRP A 582 38.68 25.03 -25.15
CA TRP A 582 37.67 25.73 -25.94
C TRP A 582 37.02 24.79 -26.97
N SER A 583 37.83 24.00 -27.68
CA SER A 583 37.35 22.99 -28.64
C SER A 583 36.52 21.89 -27.98
N LEU A 584 36.88 21.46 -26.77
CA LEU A 584 36.11 20.50 -25.99
C LEU A 584 34.72 21.04 -25.60
N ASN A 585 34.61 22.32 -25.24
CA ASN A 585 33.33 22.95 -24.94
C ASN A 585 32.42 23.00 -26.18
N VAL A 586 32.98 23.36 -27.35
CA VAL A 586 32.24 23.35 -28.62
C VAL A 586 31.80 21.92 -28.98
N ALA A 587 32.68 20.94 -28.84
CA ALA A 587 32.37 19.53 -29.09
C ALA A 587 31.26 19.01 -28.15
N ALA A 588 31.28 19.40 -26.88
CA ALA A 588 30.25 19.03 -25.91
C ALA A 588 28.87 19.59 -26.31
N ILE A 589 28.79 20.85 -26.73
CA ILE A 589 27.54 21.47 -27.20
C ILE A 589 27.02 20.71 -28.42
N ALA A 590 27.89 20.47 -29.42
CA ALA A 590 27.52 19.73 -30.62
C ALA A 590 27.01 18.31 -30.28
N PHE A 591 27.67 17.61 -29.36
CA PHE A 591 27.27 16.28 -28.93
C PHE A 591 25.90 16.27 -28.24
N VAL A 592 25.61 17.21 -27.33
CA VAL A 592 24.29 17.32 -26.68
C VAL A 592 23.19 17.60 -27.69
N LEU A 593 23.44 18.50 -28.66
CA LEU A 593 22.47 18.83 -29.70
C LEU A 593 22.20 17.65 -30.65
N LEU A 594 23.25 16.95 -31.08
CA LEU A 594 23.15 15.82 -32.01
C LEU A 594 22.58 14.55 -31.35
N ALA A 595 23.04 14.21 -30.14
CA ALA A 595 22.61 13.02 -29.42
C ALA A 595 21.25 13.19 -28.72
N GLY A 596 20.97 14.38 -28.15
CA GLY A 596 19.72 14.67 -27.45
C GLY A 596 18.54 15.06 -28.35
N ARG A 597 18.82 15.57 -29.57
CA ARG A 597 17.82 16.09 -30.52
C ARG A 597 16.85 17.14 -29.90
N LEU A 598 17.22 17.76 -28.77
CA LEU A 598 16.40 18.72 -28.01
C LEU A 598 15.00 18.22 -27.63
N ARG A 599 14.79 16.90 -27.53
CA ARG A 599 13.47 16.32 -27.22
C ARG A 599 13.12 16.39 -25.74
N ALA A 600 14.13 16.35 -24.88
CA ALA A 600 13.97 16.47 -23.44
C ALA A 600 14.33 17.87 -22.96
N VAL A 601 13.57 18.39 -21.99
CA VAL A 601 13.85 19.67 -21.33
C VAL A 601 15.27 19.70 -20.74
N LEU A 602 15.76 18.56 -20.25
CA LEU A 602 17.12 18.41 -19.74
C LEU A 602 18.21 18.73 -20.79
N ASP A 603 17.97 18.41 -22.07
CA ASP A 603 18.96 18.61 -23.14
C ASP A 603 19.13 20.10 -23.43
N ILE A 604 18.02 20.85 -23.40
CA ILE A 604 18.00 22.30 -23.53
C ILE A 604 18.82 22.94 -22.40
N TRP A 605 18.65 22.45 -21.16
CA TRP A 605 19.38 22.96 -20.00
C TRP A 605 20.88 22.69 -20.05
N LEU A 606 21.28 21.47 -20.43
CA LEU A 606 22.69 21.13 -20.61
C LEU A 606 23.34 21.98 -21.72
N SER A 607 22.62 22.25 -22.81
CA SER A 607 23.10 23.14 -23.88
C SER A 607 23.29 24.58 -23.39
N ILE A 608 22.34 25.14 -22.62
CA ILE A 608 22.47 26.50 -22.06
C ILE A 608 23.67 26.57 -21.09
N ALA A 609 23.86 25.53 -20.26
CA ALA A 609 24.96 25.49 -19.30
C ALA A 609 26.34 25.40 -19.99
N LEU A 610 26.45 24.58 -21.02
CA LEU A 610 27.67 24.47 -21.83
C LEU A 610 27.94 25.75 -22.63
N LEU A 611 26.90 26.42 -23.13
CA LEU A 611 27.05 27.71 -23.82
C LEU A 611 27.57 28.79 -22.85
N ALA A 612 27.08 28.83 -21.62
CA ALA A 612 27.62 29.70 -20.58
C ALA A 612 29.09 29.36 -20.27
N CYS A 613 29.45 28.09 -20.16
CA CYS A 613 30.85 27.67 -19.96
C CYS A 613 31.74 28.09 -21.15
N LEU A 614 31.25 27.98 -22.38
CA LEU A 614 31.97 28.43 -23.59
C LEU A 614 32.17 29.95 -23.63
N ILE A 615 31.16 30.73 -23.24
CA ILE A 615 31.26 32.19 -23.15
C ILE A 615 32.28 32.57 -22.07
N ASP A 616 32.22 31.94 -20.90
CA ASP A 616 33.15 32.22 -19.80
C ASP A 616 34.60 31.87 -20.18
N THR A 617 34.84 30.70 -20.78
CA THR A 617 36.16 30.34 -21.29
C THR A 617 36.64 31.33 -22.35
N SER A 618 35.79 31.75 -23.27
CA SER A 618 36.14 32.73 -24.31
C SER A 618 36.50 34.10 -23.71
N LEU A 619 35.74 34.60 -22.73
CA LEU A 619 36.03 35.86 -22.05
C LEU A 619 37.34 35.81 -21.27
N ASN A 620 37.64 34.68 -20.62
CA ASN A 620 38.92 34.49 -19.92
C ASN A 620 40.11 34.42 -20.89
N LEU A 621 39.94 33.86 -22.09
CA LEU A 621 41.00 33.77 -23.11
C LEU A 621 41.26 35.10 -23.83
N LEU A 622 40.23 35.91 -24.03
CA LEU A 622 40.34 37.25 -24.63
C LEU A 622 40.89 38.30 -23.66
N SER A 623 40.80 38.03 -22.36
CA SER A 623 41.36 38.89 -21.30
C SER A 623 42.86 38.64 -21.11
N ALA A 624 43.70 39.32 -21.89
CA ALA A 624 45.15 39.14 -21.84
C ALA A 624 45.86 39.71 -20.59
N THR A 625 45.20 40.52 -19.76
CA THR A 625 45.79 41.13 -18.56
C THR A 625 44.90 40.92 -17.32
N THR A 626 45.54 40.71 -16.17
CA THR A 626 44.87 40.69 -14.87
C THR A 626 44.23 42.07 -14.63
N PHE A 627 42.98 42.10 -14.16
CA PHE A 627 42.19 43.32 -13.95
C PHE A 627 41.71 44.07 -15.22
N SER A 628 41.72 43.43 -16.39
CA SER A 628 41.06 43.99 -17.59
C SER A 628 39.53 44.01 -17.44
N VAL A 629 38.84 44.83 -18.24
CA VAL A 629 37.36 44.83 -18.29
C VAL A 629 36.82 43.43 -18.65
N GLY A 630 37.49 42.72 -19.56
CA GLY A 630 37.15 41.33 -19.91
C GLY A 630 37.31 40.37 -18.73
N TRP A 631 38.33 40.57 -17.89
CA TRP A 631 38.56 39.78 -16.68
C TRP A 631 37.42 39.93 -15.68
N TYR A 632 37.01 41.17 -15.38
CA TYR A 632 35.90 41.44 -14.46
C TYR A 632 34.56 40.95 -15.02
N LEU A 633 34.32 41.14 -16.33
CA LEU A 633 33.12 40.63 -17.00
C LEU A 633 33.03 39.10 -16.93
N ALA A 634 34.14 38.39 -17.12
CA ALA A 634 34.19 36.94 -16.95
C ALA A 634 33.78 36.53 -15.52
N ARG A 635 34.36 37.14 -14.47
CA ARG A 635 34.03 36.81 -13.08
C ARG A 635 32.58 37.08 -12.72
N VAL A 636 32.04 38.20 -13.18
CA VAL A 636 30.62 38.54 -13.01
C VAL A 636 29.76 37.49 -13.73
N PHE A 637 30.07 37.17 -14.98
CA PHE A 637 29.32 36.17 -15.75
C PHE A 637 29.36 34.78 -15.11
N SER A 638 30.50 34.32 -14.58
CA SER A 638 30.63 33.04 -13.87
C SER A 638 29.76 32.98 -12.60
N MET A 639 29.40 34.11 -11.99
CA MET A 639 28.50 34.17 -10.85
C MET A 639 27.02 34.22 -11.27
N PHE A 640 26.69 34.99 -12.31
CA PHE A 640 25.31 35.20 -12.75
C PHE A 640 24.72 34.00 -13.51
N ALA A 641 25.51 33.36 -14.38
CA ALA A 641 24.99 32.29 -15.23
C ALA A 641 24.44 31.07 -14.44
N PRO A 642 25.12 30.56 -13.40
CA PRO A 642 24.56 29.49 -12.55
C PRO A 642 23.34 29.94 -11.75
N GLY A 643 23.30 31.20 -11.30
CA GLY A 643 22.17 31.75 -10.54
C GLY A 643 20.89 31.79 -11.38
N VAL A 644 20.98 32.29 -12.62
CA VAL A 644 19.84 32.31 -13.56
C VAL A 644 19.38 30.89 -13.87
N MET A 645 20.31 29.96 -14.11
CA MET A 645 20.03 28.55 -14.37
C MET A 645 19.18 27.91 -13.26
N VAL A 646 19.57 28.11 -11.99
CA VAL A 646 18.85 27.56 -10.83
C VAL A 646 17.45 28.16 -10.71
N CYS A 647 17.32 29.48 -10.86
CA CYS A 647 16.03 30.16 -10.78
C CYS A 647 15.02 29.62 -11.80
N VAL A 648 15.44 29.42 -13.05
CA VAL A 648 14.52 28.92 -14.09
C VAL A 648 14.24 27.43 -13.92
N LEU A 649 15.19 26.63 -13.44
CA LEU A 649 14.96 25.21 -13.12
C LEU A 649 13.90 25.06 -12.01
N VAL A 650 13.98 25.89 -10.95
CA VAL A 650 12.98 25.91 -9.88
C VAL A 650 11.61 26.34 -10.42
N TRP A 651 11.56 27.32 -11.32
CA TRP A 651 10.33 27.77 -11.97
C TRP A 651 9.66 26.63 -12.75
N GLU A 652 10.39 25.93 -13.63
CA GLU A 652 9.87 24.84 -14.44
C GLU A 652 9.35 23.66 -13.60
N VAL A 653 10.11 23.26 -12.57
CA VAL A 653 9.67 22.22 -11.62
C VAL A 653 8.36 22.64 -10.96
N THR A 654 8.24 23.90 -10.55
CA THR A 654 7.01 24.42 -9.92
C THR A 654 5.83 24.40 -10.89
N VAL A 655 6.02 24.79 -12.16
CA VAL A 655 4.98 24.75 -13.20
C VAL A 655 4.52 23.31 -13.46
N LEU A 656 5.44 22.36 -13.54
CA LEU A 656 5.13 20.94 -13.75
C LEU A 656 4.30 20.37 -12.60
N TYR A 657 4.68 20.67 -11.34
CA TYR A 657 3.92 20.27 -10.17
C TYR A 657 2.50 20.86 -10.16
N ARG A 658 2.34 22.13 -10.55
CA ARG A 658 1.02 22.77 -10.65
C ARG A 658 0.13 22.11 -11.70
N ARG A 659 0.69 21.76 -12.87
CA ARG A 659 -0.06 21.05 -13.92
C ARG A 659 -0.49 19.65 -13.48
N LEU A 660 0.40 18.91 -12.82
CA LEU A 660 0.10 17.60 -12.26
C LEU A 660 -1.06 17.68 -11.24
N PHE A 661 -1.00 18.67 -10.35
CA PHE A 661 -2.05 18.89 -9.36
C PHE A 661 -3.39 19.29 -9.99
N ALA A 662 -3.36 20.15 -11.02
CA ALA A 662 -4.57 20.54 -11.74
C ALA A 662 -5.24 19.35 -12.46
N VAL A 663 -4.47 18.48 -13.12
CA VAL A 663 -5.00 17.25 -13.75
C VAL A 663 -5.58 16.30 -12.70
N HIS A 664 -4.93 16.17 -11.55
CA HIS A 664 -5.42 15.36 -10.44
C HIS A 664 -6.74 15.91 -9.87
N ALA A 665 -6.87 17.23 -9.77
CA ALA A 665 -8.10 17.88 -9.32
C ALA A 665 -9.27 17.69 -10.29
N THR A 666 -9.03 17.79 -11.61
CA THR A 666 -10.06 17.56 -12.63
C THR A 666 -10.54 16.10 -12.65
N LEU A 667 -9.63 15.13 -12.45
CA LEU A 667 -9.97 13.71 -12.32
C LEU A 667 -10.90 13.43 -11.13
N LEU A 668 -10.72 14.15 -10.02
CA LEU A 668 -11.60 14.02 -8.86
C LEU A 668 -12.97 14.66 -9.10
N GLN A 669 -13.07 15.70 -9.94
CA GLN A 669 -14.34 16.35 -10.27
C GLN A 669 -15.18 15.58 -11.31
N THR A 670 -14.58 14.91 -12.30
CA THR A 670 -15.33 14.02 -13.20
C THR A 670 -15.79 12.73 -12.51
N SER A 671 -15.29 12.44 -11.30
CA SER A 671 -15.60 11.25 -10.52
C SER A 671 -16.88 11.35 -9.65
N VAL A 672 -17.66 12.44 -9.70
CA VAL A 672 -18.88 12.58 -8.87
C VAL A 672 -20.20 12.32 -9.60
N ARG A 673 -20.18 12.31 -10.94
CA ARG A 673 -21.35 12.03 -11.79
C ARG A 673 -21.29 10.60 -12.32
N ASP A 674 -22.46 10.02 -12.59
CA ASP A 674 -22.59 8.73 -13.27
C ASP A 674 -22.43 8.92 -14.77
N ALA A 675 -21.54 8.14 -15.39
CA ALA A 675 -21.16 8.32 -16.79
C ALA A 675 -22.30 8.08 -17.78
N LEU A 676 -23.34 7.33 -17.38
CA LEU A 676 -24.50 7.05 -18.23
C LEU A 676 -25.62 8.07 -18.02
N THR A 677 -25.99 8.35 -16.77
CA THR A 677 -27.23 9.07 -16.42
C THR A 677 -27.02 10.55 -16.10
N ASP A 678 -25.76 11.00 -15.95
CA ASP A 678 -25.38 12.34 -15.48
C ASP A 678 -25.98 12.74 -14.10
N LEU A 679 -26.54 11.78 -13.36
CA LEU A 679 -26.88 11.96 -11.95
C LEU A 679 -25.62 11.86 -11.09
N TYR A 680 -25.73 12.20 -9.81
CA TYR A 680 -24.63 11.91 -8.89
C TYR A 680 -24.44 10.40 -8.76
N ASN A 681 -23.20 9.93 -8.68
CA ASN A 681 -22.93 8.49 -8.55
C ASN A 681 -22.97 8.02 -7.09
N ARG A 682 -22.92 6.70 -6.88
CA ARG A 682 -22.92 6.08 -5.55
C ARG A 682 -21.80 6.60 -4.63
N SER A 683 -20.64 6.96 -5.17
CA SER A 683 -19.54 7.51 -4.38
C SER A 683 -19.89 8.88 -3.80
N TYR A 684 -20.52 9.74 -4.60
CA TYR A 684 -21.04 11.02 -4.14
C TYR A 684 -22.15 10.86 -3.08
N PHE A 685 -23.08 9.92 -3.30
CA PHE A 685 -24.09 9.56 -2.29
C PHE A 685 -23.44 9.21 -0.96
N SER A 686 -22.53 8.22 -0.92
CA SER A 686 -21.89 7.77 0.32
C SER A 686 -21.12 8.89 1.02
N GLY A 687 -20.44 9.76 0.27
CA GLY A 687 -19.69 10.88 0.82
C GLY A 687 -20.55 12.02 1.37
N GLN A 688 -21.69 12.31 0.73
CA GLN A 688 -22.53 13.45 1.09
C GLN A 688 -23.69 13.10 2.03
N PHE A 689 -24.26 11.90 1.89
CA PHE A 689 -25.28 11.38 2.79
C PHE A 689 -24.75 11.29 4.24
N GLY A 690 -23.51 10.85 4.44
CA GLY A 690 -22.90 10.84 5.79
C GLY A 690 -22.86 12.23 6.44
N LYS A 691 -22.60 13.28 5.66
CA LYS A 691 -22.60 14.66 6.18
C LYS A 691 -23.99 15.17 6.52
N GLU A 692 -24.98 14.90 5.66
CA GLU A 692 -26.38 15.28 5.94
C GLU A 692 -26.96 14.46 7.11
N PHE A 693 -26.56 13.20 7.25
CA PHE A 693 -26.90 12.36 8.38
C PHE A 693 -26.32 12.92 9.69
N ASP A 694 -25.02 13.25 9.73
CA ASP A 694 -24.39 13.87 10.89
C ASP A 694 -24.98 15.24 11.24
N ARG A 695 -25.39 16.00 10.22
CA ARG A 695 -26.10 17.28 10.39
C ARG A 695 -27.46 17.07 11.05
N ALA A 696 -28.28 16.16 10.52
CA ALA A 696 -29.59 15.84 11.07
C ALA A 696 -29.51 15.22 12.48
N LYS A 697 -28.58 14.28 12.71
CA LYS A 697 -28.36 13.66 14.03
C LYS A 697 -27.96 14.68 15.10
N ARG A 698 -27.07 15.63 14.78
CA ARG A 698 -26.70 16.72 15.70
C ARG A 698 -27.84 17.70 15.98
N ALA A 699 -28.73 17.92 15.00
CA ALA A 699 -29.92 18.74 15.19
C ALA A 699 -30.96 18.06 16.09
N ASN A 700 -31.05 16.73 16.07
CA ASN A 700 -32.06 15.93 16.79
C ASN A 700 -31.71 15.56 18.25
N LEU A 701 -30.73 16.24 18.87
CA LEU A 701 -30.38 16.09 20.30
C LEU A 701 -31.53 16.55 21.23
N PRO A 702 -31.62 16.07 22.49
CA PRO A 702 -32.82 16.16 23.37
C PRO A 702 -33.39 17.55 23.71
N LYS A 703 -32.85 18.64 23.17
CA LYS A 703 -33.27 20.02 23.42
C LYS A 703 -33.30 20.92 22.17
N ARG A 704 -33.19 20.36 20.95
CA ARG A 704 -33.15 21.12 19.68
C ARG A 704 -34.30 20.76 18.74
N ALA A 705 -34.53 21.61 17.75
CA ALA A 705 -35.54 21.45 16.72
C ALA A 705 -35.33 20.15 15.93
N ASN A 706 -36.42 19.40 15.69
CA ASN A 706 -36.40 18.17 14.91
C ASN A 706 -36.12 18.49 13.44
N LEU A 707 -34.97 18.07 12.92
CA LEU A 707 -34.59 18.21 11.52
C LEU A 707 -34.71 16.84 10.84
N PRO A 708 -35.83 16.56 10.14
CA PRO A 708 -36.04 15.27 9.54
C PRO A 708 -35.13 15.09 8.33
N LEU A 709 -34.56 13.91 8.16
CA LEU A 709 -33.81 13.52 6.97
C LEU A 709 -34.50 12.29 6.41
N SER A 710 -34.99 12.38 5.16
CA SER A 710 -35.65 11.27 4.51
C SER A 710 -34.88 10.76 3.30
N LEU A 711 -35.06 9.48 3.02
CA LEU A 711 -34.50 8.78 1.89
C LEU A 711 -35.63 8.15 1.08
N VAL A 712 -35.55 8.25 -0.25
CA VAL A 712 -36.42 7.52 -1.16
C VAL A 712 -35.55 6.62 -2.02
N MET A 713 -35.65 5.30 -1.82
CA MET A 713 -35.02 4.32 -2.69
C MET A 713 -35.99 3.99 -3.84
N ILE A 714 -35.51 4.02 -5.07
CA ILE A 714 -36.31 3.88 -6.29
C ILE A 714 -35.66 2.84 -7.19
N ASP A 715 -36.48 1.97 -7.79
CA ASP A 715 -36.00 0.98 -8.75
C ASP A 715 -36.97 0.88 -9.93
N VAL A 716 -36.39 0.66 -11.12
CA VAL A 716 -37.13 0.53 -12.38
C VAL A 716 -37.76 -0.86 -12.48
N ASP A 717 -39.09 -0.89 -12.46
CA ASP A 717 -39.85 -2.12 -12.45
C ASP A 717 -39.65 -2.92 -13.74
N HIS A 718 -39.33 -4.22 -13.59
CA HIS A 718 -39.09 -5.16 -14.69
C HIS A 718 -37.96 -4.76 -15.66
N PHE A 719 -36.99 -3.95 -15.23
CA PHE A 719 -35.91 -3.48 -16.09
C PHE A 719 -35.06 -4.61 -16.69
N LYS A 720 -34.78 -5.67 -15.94
CA LYS A 720 -34.11 -6.87 -16.47
C LYS A 720 -34.86 -7.46 -17.67
N LEU A 721 -36.18 -7.66 -17.56
CA LEU A 721 -37.01 -8.17 -18.66
C LEU A 721 -36.99 -7.22 -19.87
N TYR A 722 -37.01 -5.91 -19.62
CA TYR A 722 -36.87 -4.90 -20.67
C TYR A 722 -35.53 -5.02 -21.41
N ASN A 723 -34.40 -5.13 -20.68
CA ASN A 723 -33.07 -5.31 -21.25
C ASN A 723 -32.92 -6.61 -22.03
N ASP A 724 -33.43 -7.70 -21.47
CA ASP A 724 -33.36 -9.03 -22.09
C ASP A 724 -34.16 -9.07 -23.40
N THR A 725 -35.23 -8.26 -23.51
CA THR A 725 -36.09 -8.22 -24.71
C THR A 725 -35.60 -7.21 -25.76
N LEU A 726 -35.14 -6.04 -25.32
CA LEU A 726 -34.86 -4.89 -26.20
C LEU A 726 -33.37 -4.57 -26.37
N GLY A 727 -32.51 -5.26 -25.63
CA GLY A 727 -31.05 -5.10 -25.64
C GLY A 727 -30.56 -3.96 -24.76
N HIS A 728 -29.31 -4.10 -24.26
CA HIS A 728 -28.70 -3.17 -23.32
C HIS A 728 -28.66 -1.71 -23.80
N LEU A 729 -28.47 -1.46 -25.10
CA LEU A 729 -28.46 -0.09 -25.64
C LEU A 729 -29.80 0.63 -25.46
N LYS A 730 -30.92 -0.08 -25.61
CA LYS A 730 -32.26 0.47 -25.33
C LYS A 730 -32.52 0.58 -23.83
N GLY A 731 -31.92 -0.31 -23.04
CA GLY A 731 -31.86 -0.22 -21.59
C GLY A 731 -31.20 1.05 -21.08
N ASP A 732 -30.02 1.35 -21.61
CA ASP A 732 -29.25 2.53 -21.28
C ASP A 732 -30.03 3.80 -21.62
N ALA A 733 -30.65 3.86 -22.80
CA ALA A 733 -31.52 4.97 -23.18
C ALA A 733 -32.75 5.10 -22.24
N CYS A 734 -33.30 3.99 -21.76
CA CYS A 734 -34.38 3.99 -20.77
C CYS A 734 -33.91 4.59 -19.43
N LEU A 735 -32.75 4.15 -18.92
CA LEU A 735 -32.17 4.68 -17.67
C LEU A 735 -31.85 6.17 -17.77
N VAL A 736 -31.35 6.65 -18.91
CA VAL A 736 -31.11 8.08 -19.16
C VAL A 736 -32.42 8.87 -19.05
N ARG A 737 -33.51 8.38 -19.65
CA ARG A 737 -34.82 9.06 -19.61
C ARG A 737 -35.44 9.02 -18.22
N VAL A 738 -35.34 7.89 -17.51
CA VAL A 738 -35.79 7.77 -16.12
C VAL A 738 -35.00 8.70 -15.21
N ALA A 739 -33.67 8.72 -15.35
CA ALA A 739 -32.80 9.60 -14.57
C ALA A 739 -33.13 11.08 -14.76
N ALA A 740 -33.34 11.52 -16.01
CA ALA A 740 -33.76 12.87 -16.32
C ALA A 740 -35.13 13.22 -15.69
N ALA A 741 -36.08 12.27 -15.71
CA ALA A 741 -37.37 12.43 -15.05
C ALA A 741 -37.23 12.56 -13.52
N LEU A 742 -36.39 11.73 -12.88
CA LEU A 742 -36.15 11.78 -11.44
C LEU A 742 -35.43 13.07 -11.03
N ALA A 743 -34.45 13.54 -11.82
CA ALA A 743 -33.78 14.81 -11.60
C ALA A 743 -34.76 16.00 -11.58
N GLY A 744 -35.79 15.96 -12.43
CA GLY A 744 -36.82 17.00 -12.47
C GLY A 744 -37.80 16.99 -11.29
N VAL A 745 -37.81 15.93 -10.48
CA VAL A 745 -38.72 15.80 -9.32
C VAL A 745 -38.19 16.53 -8.10
N VAL A 746 -36.86 16.63 -7.95
CA VAL A 746 -36.20 17.40 -6.89
C VAL A 746 -36.11 18.87 -7.32
N GLN A 747 -36.56 19.77 -6.46
CA GLN A 747 -36.67 21.21 -6.78
C GLN A 747 -35.84 22.07 -5.82
N ARG A 748 -35.41 21.51 -4.68
CA ARG A 748 -34.60 22.24 -3.69
C ARG A 748 -33.12 21.99 -3.95
N PRO A 749 -32.25 23.00 -3.78
CA PRO A 749 -30.79 22.83 -3.94
C PRO A 749 -30.16 21.81 -2.98
N THR A 750 -30.82 21.52 -1.86
CA THR A 750 -30.39 20.54 -0.85
C THR A 750 -30.79 19.12 -1.18
N ASP A 751 -31.80 18.94 -2.04
CA ASP A 751 -32.28 17.63 -2.45
C ASP A 751 -31.44 17.17 -3.64
N PHE A 752 -31.02 15.92 -3.63
CA PHE A 752 -30.22 15.39 -4.72
C PHE A 752 -30.60 13.95 -5.06
N VAL A 753 -30.45 13.62 -6.35
CA VAL A 753 -30.70 12.29 -6.89
C VAL A 753 -29.38 11.65 -7.25
N CYS A 754 -29.19 10.41 -6.81
CA CYS A 754 -28.05 9.59 -7.17
C CYS A 754 -28.48 8.32 -7.89
N ARG A 755 -27.65 7.83 -8.81
CA ARG A 755 -27.71 6.44 -9.26
C ARG A 755 -26.99 5.58 -8.24
N TYR A 756 -27.74 4.73 -7.55
CA TYR A 756 -27.25 3.90 -6.46
C TYR A 756 -26.70 2.56 -6.97
N GLY A 757 -27.32 2.00 -8.02
CA GLY A 757 -26.97 0.71 -8.60
C GLY A 757 -27.25 0.65 -10.11
N GLY A 758 -27.41 -0.57 -10.64
CA GLY A 758 -27.67 -0.79 -12.07
C GLY A 758 -28.92 -0.06 -12.57
N GLU A 759 -30.07 -0.36 -11.97
CA GLU A 759 -31.38 0.26 -12.25
C GLU A 759 -31.98 0.98 -11.03
N GLU A 760 -31.16 1.17 -9.99
CA GLU A 760 -31.55 1.72 -8.70
C GLU A 760 -31.11 3.18 -8.58
N PHE A 761 -32.02 4.00 -8.08
CA PHE A 761 -31.84 5.42 -7.83
C PHE A 761 -32.19 5.73 -6.38
N VAL A 762 -31.55 6.75 -5.82
CA VAL A 762 -31.85 7.22 -4.48
C VAL A 762 -32.04 8.73 -4.49
N ILE A 763 -33.10 9.20 -3.82
CA ILE A 763 -33.33 10.61 -3.57
C ILE A 763 -33.08 10.88 -2.09
N VAL A 764 -32.14 11.80 -1.82
CA VAL A 764 -31.87 12.29 -0.46
C VAL A 764 -32.64 13.58 -0.27
N LEU A 765 -33.44 13.62 0.80
CA LEU A 765 -34.33 14.75 1.12
C LEU A 765 -34.02 15.27 2.52
N PRO A 766 -33.01 16.15 2.67
CA PRO A 766 -32.78 16.86 3.91
C PRO A 766 -33.99 17.70 4.29
N GLU A 767 -34.23 17.85 5.59
CA GLU A 767 -35.29 18.69 6.16
C GLU A 767 -36.70 18.32 5.67
N THR A 768 -36.89 17.03 5.36
CA THR A 768 -38.14 16.48 4.83
C THR A 768 -38.58 15.28 5.66
N ASP A 769 -39.83 15.26 6.10
CA ASP A 769 -40.41 14.15 6.86
C ASP A 769 -40.92 13.02 5.94
N LEU A 770 -41.43 11.96 6.55
CA LEU A 770 -41.85 10.75 5.82
C LEU A 770 -42.99 11.04 4.85
N ARG A 771 -43.87 11.98 5.18
CA ARG A 771 -45.00 12.39 4.33
C ARG A 771 -44.49 13.16 3.11
N GLY A 772 -43.60 14.13 3.32
CA GLY A 772 -42.97 14.85 2.22
C GLY A 772 -42.16 13.94 1.30
N ALA A 773 -41.47 12.94 1.87
CA ALA A 773 -40.78 11.91 1.09
C ALA A 773 -41.75 11.07 0.25
N ALA A 774 -42.91 10.70 0.80
CA ALA A 774 -43.95 9.98 0.08
C ALA A 774 -44.53 10.79 -1.09
N GLU A 775 -44.72 12.10 -0.91
CA GLU A 775 -45.17 13.00 -1.98
C GLU A 775 -44.13 13.13 -3.11
N VAL A 776 -42.85 13.26 -2.77
CA VAL A 776 -41.74 13.25 -3.73
C VAL A 776 -41.70 11.92 -4.49
N ALA A 777 -41.81 10.79 -3.79
CA ALA A 777 -41.85 9.46 -4.39
C ALA A 777 -43.05 9.28 -5.33
N ALA A 778 -44.25 9.70 -4.92
CA ALA A 778 -45.45 9.64 -5.76
C ALA A 778 -45.31 10.49 -7.03
N ARG A 779 -44.70 11.68 -6.93
CA ARG A 779 -44.37 12.50 -8.12
C ARG A 779 -43.37 11.80 -9.02
N ALA A 780 -42.35 11.14 -8.46
CA ALA A 780 -41.38 10.37 -9.24
C ALA A 780 -42.06 9.27 -10.06
N LEU A 781 -42.95 8.49 -9.43
CA LEU A 781 -43.76 7.47 -10.11
C LEU A 781 -44.57 8.06 -11.26
N GLN A 782 -45.36 9.10 -11.00
CA GLN A 782 -46.18 9.75 -12.02
C GLN A 782 -45.36 10.34 -13.17
N THR A 783 -44.15 10.83 -12.89
CA THR A 783 -43.30 11.46 -13.91
C THR A 783 -42.67 10.41 -14.80
N VAL A 784 -42.22 9.29 -14.23
CA VAL A 784 -41.71 8.16 -15.01
C VAL A 784 -42.82 7.50 -15.83
N THR A 785 -44.01 7.28 -15.27
CA THR A 785 -45.16 6.74 -16.02
C THR A 785 -45.53 7.63 -17.20
N ARG A 786 -45.46 8.96 -17.06
CA ARG A 786 -45.75 9.92 -18.15
C ARG A 786 -44.73 9.89 -19.29
N LEU A 787 -43.54 9.31 -19.11
CA LEU A 787 -42.60 9.12 -20.21
C LEU A 787 -43.11 8.13 -21.26
N ASN A 788 -44.08 7.27 -20.87
CA ASN A 788 -44.73 6.27 -21.70
C ASN A 788 -43.72 5.41 -22.49
N LEU A 789 -42.68 4.93 -21.79
CA LEU A 789 -41.65 4.09 -22.39
C LEU A 789 -42.22 2.69 -22.62
N GLU A 790 -42.31 2.26 -23.88
CA GLU A 790 -42.85 0.95 -24.27
C GLU A 790 -42.10 -0.20 -23.61
N ALA A 791 -42.80 -1.04 -22.85
CA ALA A 791 -42.25 -2.28 -22.29
C ALA A 791 -42.77 -3.50 -23.08
N PRO A 792 -42.17 -4.70 -22.94
CA PRO A 792 -42.69 -5.92 -23.54
C PRO A 792 -44.18 -6.14 -23.22
N ALA A 793 -44.94 -6.74 -24.14
CA ALA A 793 -46.41 -6.74 -24.18
C ALA A 793 -47.14 -7.19 -22.89
N ALA A 794 -46.47 -7.92 -21.99
CA ALA A 794 -47.00 -8.33 -20.69
C ALA A 794 -47.03 -7.24 -19.61
N VAL A 795 -46.32 -6.12 -19.79
CA VAL A 795 -46.10 -5.06 -18.77
C VAL A 795 -46.64 -3.69 -19.21
N GLY A 796 -46.83 -3.47 -20.51
CA GLY A 796 -47.38 -2.23 -21.08
C GLY A 796 -46.34 -1.10 -21.16
N TYR A 797 -46.01 -0.47 -20.04
CA TYR A 797 -45.04 0.63 -19.97
C TYR A 797 -44.12 0.53 -18.75
N ILE A 798 -42.93 1.12 -18.83
CA ILE A 798 -41.98 1.16 -17.71
C ILE A 798 -42.54 2.00 -16.56
N THR A 799 -42.43 1.44 -15.36
CA THR A 799 -42.82 2.07 -14.09
C THR A 799 -41.65 1.99 -13.10
N VAL A 800 -41.79 2.66 -11.96
CA VAL A 800 -40.82 2.58 -10.86
C VAL A 800 -41.55 2.27 -9.56
N SER A 801 -40.91 1.53 -8.68
CA SER A 801 -41.35 1.35 -7.30
C SER A 801 -40.48 2.18 -6.37
N ALA A 802 -41.04 2.65 -5.26
CA ALA A 802 -40.32 3.49 -4.30
C ALA A 802 -40.53 3.07 -2.84
N GLY A 803 -39.46 3.08 -2.05
CA GLY A 803 -39.47 2.90 -0.61
C GLY A 803 -39.00 4.16 0.11
N CYS A 804 -39.80 4.67 1.05
CA CYS A 804 -39.46 5.87 1.81
C CYS A 804 -39.12 5.54 3.26
N ALA A 805 -38.06 6.13 3.78
CA ALA A 805 -37.73 6.08 5.21
C ALA A 805 -37.27 7.46 5.71
N THR A 806 -37.48 7.72 6.99
CA THR A 806 -37.06 8.96 7.66
C THR A 806 -36.21 8.62 8.89
N LEU A 807 -35.17 9.42 9.11
CA LEU A 807 -34.27 9.29 10.24
C LEU A 807 -35.04 9.31 11.57
N GLN A 808 -34.90 8.23 12.35
CA GLN A 808 -35.38 8.13 13.71
C GLN A 808 -34.21 8.36 14.69
N ARG A 809 -34.49 8.86 15.90
CA ARG A 809 -33.48 9.32 16.88
C ARG A 809 -32.41 8.28 17.23
N GLU A 810 -32.72 7.00 17.18
CA GLU A 810 -31.83 5.91 17.58
C GLU A 810 -31.12 5.22 16.41
N ARG A 811 -31.40 5.62 15.16
CA ARG A 811 -30.90 4.91 13.99
C ARG A 811 -29.54 5.41 13.49
N PHE A 812 -28.76 4.50 12.94
CA PHE A 812 -27.51 4.79 12.21
C PHE A 812 -27.77 5.11 10.73
N ALA A 813 -26.75 5.61 10.03
CA ALA A 813 -26.88 6.03 8.62
C ALA A 813 -27.27 4.85 7.72
N ASP A 814 -26.63 3.71 7.92
CA ASP A 814 -26.89 2.48 7.16
C ASP A 814 -28.30 1.95 7.45
N GLU A 815 -28.78 2.02 8.70
CA GLU A 815 -30.14 1.61 9.07
C GLU A 815 -31.24 2.46 8.42
N LEU A 816 -30.95 3.72 8.06
CA LEU A 816 -31.89 4.56 7.31
C LEU A 816 -31.96 4.13 5.84
N VAL A 817 -30.84 3.71 5.26
CA VAL A 817 -30.78 3.15 3.91
C VAL A 817 -31.52 1.81 3.86
N ASP A 818 -31.22 0.91 4.80
CA ASP A 818 -31.86 -0.40 4.91
C ASP A 818 -33.38 -0.27 5.10
N ALA A 819 -33.82 0.71 5.90
CA ALA A 819 -35.23 0.97 6.12
C ALA A 819 -35.98 1.42 4.85
N ALA A 820 -35.31 2.18 3.97
CA ALA A 820 -35.87 2.58 2.68
C ALA A 820 -35.87 1.41 1.68
N ASP A 821 -34.81 0.59 1.69
CA ASP A 821 -34.69 -0.59 0.84
C ASP A 821 -35.74 -1.66 1.19
N ILE A 822 -35.95 -1.96 2.47
CA ILE A 822 -37.02 -2.86 2.94
C ILE A 822 -38.40 -2.34 2.48
N ALA A 823 -38.62 -1.03 2.54
CA ALA A 823 -39.87 -0.45 2.05
C ALA A 823 -40.00 -0.63 0.52
N LEU A 824 -38.94 -0.41 -0.25
CA LEU A 824 -38.93 -0.64 -1.70
C LEU A 824 -39.22 -2.11 -2.04
N TYR A 825 -38.62 -3.05 -1.31
CA TYR A 825 -38.88 -4.48 -1.46
C TYR A 825 -40.36 -4.81 -1.25
N LYS A 826 -40.99 -4.24 -0.21
CA LYS A 826 -42.45 -4.38 0.01
C LYS A 826 -43.28 -3.76 -1.11
N ALA A 827 -42.87 -2.62 -1.66
CA ALA A 827 -43.53 -2.00 -2.81
C ALA A 827 -43.49 -2.93 -4.04
N LYS A 828 -42.34 -3.55 -4.32
CA LYS A 828 -42.18 -4.54 -5.39
C LYS A 828 -43.04 -5.79 -5.15
N GLY A 829 -43.05 -6.32 -3.92
CA GLY A 829 -43.83 -7.49 -3.53
C GLY A 829 -45.34 -7.29 -3.57
N ALA A 830 -45.82 -6.08 -3.31
CA ALA A 830 -47.24 -5.75 -3.33
C ALA A 830 -47.81 -5.48 -4.74
N GLY A 831 -47.04 -5.72 -5.81
CA GLY A 831 -47.48 -5.56 -7.19
C GLY A 831 -46.89 -4.38 -7.94
N ARG A 832 -45.76 -3.81 -7.46
CA ARG A 832 -44.97 -2.76 -8.14
C ARG A 832 -45.74 -1.46 -8.42
N ASN A 833 -45.09 -0.49 -9.10
CA ASN A 833 -45.62 0.83 -9.45
C ASN A 833 -46.30 1.55 -8.27
N ARG A 834 -45.65 1.54 -7.10
CA ARG A 834 -46.20 2.12 -5.87
C ARG A 834 -45.13 2.60 -4.91
N VAL A 835 -45.56 3.43 -3.96
CA VAL A 835 -44.75 3.89 -2.83
C VAL A 835 -45.09 3.04 -1.60
N HIS A 836 -44.09 2.64 -0.84
CA HIS A 836 -44.27 2.05 0.48
C HIS A 836 -43.45 2.81 1.52
N LEU A 837 -43.98 2.95 2.74
CA LEU A 837 -43.36 3.73 3.81
C LEU A 837 -42.76 2.80 4.87
N SER A 838 -41.60 3.16 5.40
CA SER A 838 -40.99 2.45 6.53
C SER A 838 -41.81 2.70 7.80
N GLY A 839 -42.29 1.63 8.45
CA GLY A 839 -43.05 1.70 9.70
C GLY A 839 -44.56 1.47 9.60
N THR A 840 -45.12 1.32 8.40
CA THR A 840 -46.49 0.80 8.22
C THR A 840 -46.48 -0.73 8.17
N VAL A 841 -47.22 -1.36 9.09
CA VAL A 841 -47.64 -2.77 9.00
C VAL A 841 -48.88 -2.84 8.14
#